data_AF-A0A2M7S0U0-F1
#
_entry.id   AF-A0A2M7S0U0-F1
#
_cell.length_a   1.000
_cell.length_b   1.000
_cell.length_c   1.000
_cell.angle_alpha   90.00
_cell.angle_beta   90.00
_cell.angle_gamma   90.00
#
_symmetry.space_group_name_H-M   'P 1'
#
loop_
_entity.id
_entity.type
_entity.pdbx_description
1 polymer ?
#
loop_
_entity_poly.entity_id
_entity_poly.type
_entity_poly.pdbx_seq_one_letter_code
_entity_poly.pdbx_strand_id
1 'polypeptide(L)'
;MPQITKIKQSTFSKRIRTVPTLFPILFLITSVPIILYAQFEYTPKKSDYEQEKSTKPFGYSKDRWNEMRQSLEEGRVPGAKVAVSTSPAGIERPPALPGAEVELPYEAKLAVLMSGRKFIGMSYRIKEYLHPEEGQPRTVPQLDMQQELQVRMKGQIGRKVNINIDFDDTQPDRRDISIVYKGDPDEVVQEVAFGDITLSLPGTEFVGYSKQTFGAKVHTNYKGWRTWLIASQSKGTPETERFTGLTKFEKKEIADSGYMRRKYYELIRIDPLMINTTTMEILIDDRIPDKPVAVYTPIVAQSSYTVVLTTYTPAEYITYSASFKRLEPVTNYIVDYENDIIIFNMSLGENYVVAMNYERTDGKKLNELIGTGTTNYIMIKNETDAVSTELKNYYSLSKTQIQRDNGIDNFTMYVMDSQRNRVNVVSETGVSVRYDYNQSTGDIVVDFERGIFYFRNRKSFPESVYKTPTPQSAGYKVYTEYRYLEKFPKLKHAFVVPYSERILMDGVLLKRDIDYYIDYDSGFLTFLNEGKITENTVIDVTYEWSLPGLQVGETFFGSRMEYQLYRNVHIGASVMGNTPPARQRVPDIRSTSSNLQVTEADVRVTDIPLGILGLKMTSLAHERARSEFNPNTAGKAIVDSMEGIKQENSASLHKDSWKSGSNPSELGYYPSNAITWDNEVVYVRDIRGIEGEAGIRKDEEQRVLKVNYDLSGSTACSMVQSLSNTGLDFSEKLYLEVWIQGDNNGSDFEINLGEFNEDVDGDYDPETKTGFDTEDTIDKDGKLSSGEDTGWHYNIDGVQIGAGNGRLDTEDLNGDRILQTVEIVPDRYKLSDEWIDQEGNKHTSVDWSGWKCFIIPLKSKPENLERIKQIRLTINSPGKSGALRFASISIVGNKWENLNRVTNPT
;
A
#
# COMPACT_ATOMS: atom_id res chain seq x y z
N MET A 1 -31.48 -44.91 6.62
CA MET A 1 -32.23 -45.35 5.42
C MET A 1 -32.91 -44.14 4.81
N PRO A 2 -32.71 -43.84 3.51
CA PRO A 2 -33.11 -42.58 2.91
C PRO A 2 -34.46 -42.67 2.19
N GLN A 3 -35.17 -41.55 2.11
CA GLN A 3 -36.15 -41.24 1.07
C GLN A 3 -36.01 -39.74 0.76
N ILE A 4 -35.32 -39.44 -0.35
CA ILE A 4 -35.25 -38.10 -0.94
C ILE A 4 -36.19 -38.12 -2.15
N THR A 5 -37.18 -37.23 -2.14
CA THR A 5 -38.07 -36.96 -3.27
C THR A 5 -37.85 -35.51 -3.74
N LYS A 6 -37.13 -35.38 -4.87
CA LYS A 6 -37.52 -34.77 -6.16
C LYS A 6 -38.13 -33.34 -6.22
N ILE A 7 -37.78 -32.66 -7.35
CA ILE A 7 -38.44 -31.53 -8.08
C ILE A 7 -37.82 -30.15 -7.76
N LYS A 8 -37.44 -29.25 -8.69
CA LYS A 8 -37.43 -29.09 -10.18
C LYS A 8 -36.44 -27.94 -10.46
N GLN A 9 -35.77 -27.94 -11.62
CA GLN A 9 -35.22 -26.69 -12.19
C GLN A 9 -35.68 -26.52 -13.64
N SER A 10 -35.99 -25.26 -13.94
CA SER A 10 -36.69 -24.75 -15.11
C SER A 10 -35.78 -24.51 -16.32
N THR A 11 -36.39 -24.75 -17.48
CA THR A 11 -35.94 -24.50 -18.84
C THR A 11 -35.68 -23.02 -19.13
N PHE A 12 -34.59 -22.68 -19.83
CA PHE A 12 -34.58 -21.54 -20.77
C PHE A 12 -33.62 -21.81 -21.94
N SER A 13 -34.16 -21.68 -23.15
CA SER A 13 -33.55 -22.07 -24.43
C SER A 13 -32.57 -21.02 -24.97
N LYS A 14 -31.51 -21.44 -25.67
CA LYS A 14 -30.87 -20.63 -26.70
C LYS A 14 -30.62 -21.44 -27.98
N ARG A 15 -31.08 -20.85 -29.09
CA ARG A 15 -30.99 -21.32 -30.48
C ARG A 15 -29.52 -21.44 -30.92
N ILE A 16 -29.16 -22.58 -31.52
CA ILE A 16 -27.94 -22.76 -32.31
C ILE A 16 -28.37 -22.79 -33.79
N ARG A 17 -27.78 -21.89 -34.59
CA ARG A 17 -27.88 -21.92 -36.06
C ARG A 17 -26.91 -22.97 -36.60
N THR A 18 -27.47 -23.89 -37.38
CA THR A 18 -26.83 -24.90 -38.22
C THR A 18 -25.97 -24.33 -39.34
N VAL A 19 -24.79 -24.91 -39.56
CA VAL A 19 -24.05 -24.98 -40.85
C VAL A 19 -23.43 -26.39 -40.94
N PRO A 20 -23.38 -27.03 -42.13
CA PRO A 20 -23.57 -28.47 -42.24
C PRO A 20 -22.29 -29.33 -42.23
N THR A 21 -22.55 -30.58 -41.90
CA THR A 21 -21.78 -31.82 -42.00
C THR A 21 -21.08 -32.06 -43.34
N LEU A 22 -19.85 -32.61 -43.28
CA LEU A 22 -19.38 -33.66 -44.16
C LEU A 22 -18.75 -34.79 -43.31
N PHE A 23 -19.11 -36.01 -43.68
CA PHE A 23 -19.09 -37.30 -42.94
C PHE A 23 -17.75 -38.08 -43.22
N PRO A 24 -17.51 -39.32 -42.74
CA PRO A 24 -16.52 -39.67 -41.70
C PRO A 24 -15.70 -40.96 -42.01
N ILE A 25 -15.28 -41.68 -40.94
CA ILE A 25 -14.82 -43.10 -40.82
C ILE A 25 -13.27 -43.20 -40.68
N LEU A 26 -12.68 -43.69 -39.57
CA LEU A 26 -12.77 -45.06 -39.02
C LEU A 26 -12.44 -45.13 -37.49
N PHE A 27 -13.07 -46.11 -36.83
CA PHE A 27 -13.07 -46.53 -35.42
C PHE A 27 -11.68 -46.89 -34.81
N LEU A 28 -11.34 -46.56 -33.55
CA LEU A 28 -11.75 -47.09 -32.21
C LEU A 28 -10.85 -48.26 -31.72
N ILE A 29 -9.93 -47.97 -30.78
CA ILE A 29 -9.53 -48.89 -29.70
C ILE A 29 -9.41 -48.06 -28.41
N THR A 30 -10.40 -48.20 -27.54
CA THR A 30 -10.39 -47.69 -26.16
C THR A 30 -9.98 -48.82 -25.23
N SER A 31 -8.90 -48.64 -24.48
CA SER A 31 -8.64 -49.40 -23.25
C SER A 31 -8.40 -48.42 -22.11
N VAL A 32 -9.41 -48.27 -21.26
CA VAL A 32 -9.39 -47.48 -20.02
C VAL A 32 -8.90 -48.42 -18.91
N PRO A 33 -7.81 -48.11 -18.18
CA PRO A 33 -7.59 -48.73 -16.88
C PRO A 33 -8.47 -48.03 -15.84
N ILE A 34 -9.36 -48.81 -15.23
CA ILE A 34 -10.06 -48.48 -14.00
C ILE A 34 -9.03 -48.48 -12.87
N ILE A 35 -8.76 -47.32 -12.27
CA ILE A 35 -8.00 -47.21 -11.02
C ILE A 35 -9.01 -47.30 -9.87
N LEU A 36 -8.98 -48.39 -9.12
CA LEU A 36 -9.64 -48.50 -7.82
C LEU A 36 -8.91 -47.62 -6.81
N TYR A 37 -9.61 -46.67 -6.19
CA TYR A 37 -9.18 -46.03 -4.96
C TYR A 37 -9.53 -46.93 -3.78
N ALA A 38 -8.55 -47.23 -2.92
CA ALA A 38 -8.79 -47.75 -1.59
C ALA A 38 -8.76 -46.58 -0.59
N GLN A 39 -9.87 -46.35 0.10
CA GLN A 39 -9.97 -45.45 1.24
C GLN A 39 -9.64 -46.25 2.51
N PHE A 40 -8.67 -45.79 3.30
CA PHE A 40 -8.44 -46.33 4.64
C PHE A 40 -9.05 -45.36 5.67
N GLU A 41 -10.14 -45.79 6.29
CA GLU A 41 -10.66 -45.18 7.53
C GLU A 41 -9.88 -45.74 8.72
N TYR A 42 -9.19 -44.87 9.46
CA TYR A 42 -8.72 -45.21 10.80
C TYR A 42 -9.82 -44.90 11.81
N THR A 43 -10.50 -45.94 12.29
CA THR A 43 -11.44 -45.82 13.41
C THR A 43 -10.68 -46.14 14.70
N PRO A 44 -10.48 -45.18 15.63
CA PRO A 44 -9.86 -45.49 16.90
C PRO A 44 -10.79 -46.39 17.73
N LYS A 45 -10.28 -47.51 18.21
CA LYS A 45 -10.99 -48.36 19.16
C LYS A 45 -11.16 -47.62 20.48
N LYS A 46 -12.41 -47.55 20.94
CA LYS A 46 -12.81 -47.07 22.27
C LYS A 46 -12.87 -48.26 23.23
N SER A 47 -11.92 -48.34 24.15
CA SER A 47 -11.87 -49.06 25.44
C SER A 47 -10.38 -49.05 25.83
N ASP A 48 -9.94 -48.63 27.01
CA ASP A 48 -10.55 -48.80 28.31
C ASP A 48 -9.81 -47.94 29.37
N TYR A 49 -10.57 -47.43 30.34
CA TYR A 49 -10.23 -46.89 31.67
C TYR A 49 -9.62 -45.48 31.87
N GLU A 50 -10.46 -44.66 32.52
CA GLU A 50 -10.09 -43.62 33.47
C GLU A 50 -9.33 -44.17 34.70
N GLN A 51 -8.69 -43.22 35.41
CA GLN A 51 -7.92 -43.28 36.67
C GLN A 51 -6.42 -43.56 36.46
N GLU A 52 -5.48 -42.70 36.87
CA GLU A 52 -5.42 -41.95 38.13
C GLU A 52 -4.91 -40.50 37.97
N LYS A 53 -5.55 -39.58 38.71
CA LYS A 53 -4.89 -38.39 39.26
C LYS A 53 -3.78 -38.86 40.20
N SER A 54 -2.53 -38.49 39.95
CA SER A 54 -1.48 -38.49 40.97
C SER A 54 -0.81 -37.13 41.05
N THR A 55 -1.38 -36.29 41.90
CA THR A 55 -0.69 -35.19 42.56
C THR A 55 0.19 -35.74 43.68
N LYS A 56 1.51 -35.91 43.43
CA LYS A 56 2.60 -35.85 44.44
C LYS A 56 3.99 -36.09 43.78
N PRO A 57 5.08 -35.44 44.24
CA PRO A 57 6.30 -35.30 43.43
C PRO A 57 7.32 -36.44 43.56
N PHE A 58 7.12 -37.45 44.43
CA PHE A 58 8.11 -38.51 44.61
C PHE A 58 7.45 -39.85 44.97
N GLY A 59 7.41 -40.77 44.01
CA GLY A 59 7.02 -42.17 44.20
C GLY A 59 8.22 -43.09 43.97
N TYR A 60 8.48 -44.00 44.91
CA TYR A 60 9.50 -45.03 44.79
C TYR A 60 9.14 -46.03 43.68
N SER A 61 10.06 -46.26 42.74
CA SER A 61 9.95 -47.29 41.71
C SER A 61 11.08 -48.30 41.89
N LYS A 62 10.72 -49.59 41.99
CA LYS A 62 11.67 -50.69 42.12
C LYS A 62 12.62 -50.80 40.92
N ASP A 63 12.13 -50.43 39.73
CA ASP A 63 12.90 -50.48 38.49
C ASP A 63 13.93 -49.34 38.44
N ARG A 64 13.55 -48.11 38.81
CA ARG A 64 14.50 -47.00 38.95
C ARG A 64 15.54 -47.24 40.05
N TRP A 65 15.14 -47.92 41.13
CA TRP A 65 16.05 -48.32 42.20
C TRP A 65 17.09 -49.35 41.73
N ASN A 66 16.66 -50.33 40.92
CA ASN A 66 17.57 -51.33 40.35
C ASN A 66 18.51 -50.71 39.29
N GLU A 67 18.02 -49.80 38.44
CA GLU A 67 18.86 -49.03 37.50
C GLU A 67 19.91 -48.18 38.22
N MET A 68 19.52 -47.47 39.28
CA MET A 68 20.45 -46.66 40.08
C MET A 68 21.50 -47.54 40.75
N ARG A 69 21.11 -48.69 41.30
CA ARG A 69 22.03 -49.64 41.95
C ARG A 69 23.05 -50.21 40.97
N GLN A 70 22.58 -50.63 39.78
CA GLN A 70 23.45 -51.13 38.72
C GLN A 70 24.42 -50.04 38.20
N SER A 71 23.95 -48.78 38.12
CA SER A 71 24.79 -47.64 37.76
C SER A 71 25.94 -47.43 38.75
N LEU A 72 25.66 -47.57 40.06
CA LEU A 72 26.65 -47.45 41.12
C LEU A 72 27.62 -48.64 41.18
N GLU A 73 27.14 -49.87 40.95
CA GLU A 73 27.96 -51.08 40.88
C GLU A 73 28.94 -51.05 39.68
N GLU A 74 28.55 -50.39 38.59
CA GLU A 74 29.41 -50.14 37.42
C GLU A 74 30.29 -48.88 37.55
N GLY A 75 30.30 -48.23 38.73
CA GLY A 75 31.12 -47.04 39.00
C GLY A 75 30.68 -45.76 38.27
N ARG A 76 29.44 -45.70 37.77
CA ARG A 76 28.86 -44.54 37.06
C ARG A 76 27.97 -43.71 37.98
N VAL A 77 27.91 -42.39 37.72
CA VAL A 77 27.00 -41.50 38.44
C VAL A 77 25.57 -41.70 37.90
N PRO A 78 24.57 -42.02 38.75
CA PRO A 78 23.19 -42.20 38.31
C PRO A 78 22.65 -40.94 37.62
N GLY A 79 22.21 -41.06 36.37
CA GLY A 79 21.67 -39.95 35.57
C GLY A 79 22.65 -39.24 34.64
N ALA A 80 23.91 -39.68 34.53
CA ALA A 80 24.84 -39.15 33.54
C ALA A 80 24.43 -39.57 32.11
N LYS A 81 24.01 -38.60 31.28
CA LYS A 81 23.78 -38.82 29.85
C LYS A 81 25.10 -39.17 29.16
N VAL A 82 25.12 -40.30 28.46
CA VAL A 82 26.26 -40.74 27.64
C VAL A 82 26.52 -39.68 26.56
N ALA A 83 27.71 -39.08 26.58
CA ALA A 83 28.21 -38.31 25.46
C ALA A 83 28.52 -39.28 24.32
N VAL A 84 27.78 -39.19 23.22
CA VAL A 84 28.11 -39.91 21.99
C VAL A 84 29.10 -39.06 21.19
N SER A 85 30.23 -39.70 20.90
CA SER A 85 31.39 -39.23 20.14
C SER A 85 31.03 -38.59 18.80
N THR A 86 31.64 -37.44 18.53
CA THR A 86 31.80 -36.85 17.19
C THR A 86 32.90 -37.58 16.43
N SER A 87 32.55 -38.64 15.71
CA SER A 87 33.25 -39.10 14.51
C SER A 87 32.28 -39.93 13.64
N PRO A 88 32.34 -39.80 12.30
CA PRO A 88 31.33 -40.37 11.41
C PRO A 88 31.45 -41.90 11.42
N ALA A 89 30.45 -42.57 12.00
CA ALA A 89 30.23 -43.98 11.74
C ALA A 89 29.83 -44.12 10.27
N GLY A 90 30.61 -44.88 9.50
CA GLY A 90 30.27 -45.26 8.15
C GLY A 90 28.88 -45.89 8.14
N ILE A 91 27.97 -45.26 7.41
CA ILE A 91 26.67 -45.86 7.12
C ILE A 91 26.96 -46.97 6.11
N GLU A 92 27.00 -48.22 6.59
CA GLU A 92 26.81 -49.37 5.70
C GLU A 92 25.47 -49.17 4.99
N ARG A 93 25.55 -49.16 3.65
CA ARG A 93 24.35 -49.15 2.80
C ARG A 93 23.47 -50.34 3.19
N PRO A 94 22.14 -50.18 3.27
CA PRO A 94 21.25 -51.31 3.36
C PRO A 94 21.59 -52.32 2.24
N PRO A 95 21.56 -53.65 2.50
CA PRO A 95 21.78 -54.61 1.45
C PRO A 95 20.77 -54.37 0.34
N ALA A 96 21.26 -54.34 -0.91
CA ALA A 96 20.40 -54.21 -2.07
C ALA A 96 19.29 -55.26 -2.01
N LEU A 97 18.05 -54.83 -2.21
CA LEU A 97 16.93 -55.73 -2.42
C LEU A 97 17.30 -56.73 -3.54
N PRO A 98 17.03 -58.03 -3.38
CA PRO A 98 17.36 -59.02 -4.41
C PRO A 98 16.73 -58.62 -5.74
N GLY A 99 17.57 -58.59 -6.78
CA GLY A 99 17.25 -58.05 -8.08
C GLY A 99 15.96 -58.59 -8.67
N ALA A 100 15.02 -57.68 -8.93
CA ALA A 100 14.36 -57.70 -10.22
C ALA A 100 15.31 -56.99 -11.20
N GLU A 101 16.33 -57.71 -11.64
CA GLU A 101 17.11 -57.32 -12.80
C GLU A 101 16.16 -57.48 -13.99
N VAL A 102 15.39 -56.42 -14.27
CA VAL A 102 14.75 -56.28 -15.57
C VAL A 102 15.91 -55.95 -16.51
N GLU A 103 16.47 -56.97 -17.16
CA GLU A 103 17.23 -56.77 -18.39
C GLU A 103 16.28 -56.12 -19.39
N LEU A 104 16.26 -54.79 -19.37
CA LEU A 104 15.70 -54.03 -20.45
C LEU A 104 16.65 -54.22 -21.65
N PRO A 105 16.12 -54.48 -22.86
CA PRO A 105 16.93 -54.70 -24.04
C PRO A 105 17.96 -53.56 -24.21
N TYR A 106 19.09 -53.88 -24.86
CA TYR A 106 20.27 -53.01 -25.08
C TYR A 106 19.96 -51.55 -25.50
N GLU A 107 18.76 -51.27 -26.01
CA GLU A 107 18.25 -49.97 -26.42
C GLU A 107 17.78 -49.05 -25.25
N ALA A 108 17.67 -49.56 -24.02
CA ALA A 108 17.07 -48.86 -22.87
C ALA A 108 18.08 -48.40 -21.80
N LYS A 109 19.24 -47.85 -22.19
CA LYS A 109 20.12 -47.16 -21.23
C LYS A 109 19.43 -45.89 -20.73
N LEU A 110 18.91 -45.92 -19.50
CA LEU A 110 18.58 -44.72 -18.73
C LEU A 110 19.87 -44.18 -18.12
N ALA A 111 20.40 -43.07 -18.65
CA ALA A 111 21.49 -42.32 -18.04
C ALA A 111 20.93 -41.01 -17.50
N VAL A 112 20.19 -41.10 -16.39
CA VAL A 112 19.59 -39.94 -15.71
C VAL A 112 20.29 -39.71 -14.38
N LEU A 113 20.99 -38.58 -14.27
CA LEU A 113 21.54 -38.09 -13.02
C LEU A 113 20.46 -37.27 -12.31
N MET A 114 20.05 -37.72 -11.13
CA MET A 114 19.12 -37.01 -10.26
C MET A 114 19.81 -36.65 -8.95
N SER A 115 19.68 -35.40 -8.54
CA SER A 115 20.17 -34.88 -7.26
C SER A 115 19.16 -33.90 -6.69
N GLY A 116 18.97 -33.88 -5.38
CA GLY A 116 18.00 -32.97 -4.77
C GLY A 116 17.88 -33.11 -3.27
N ARG A 117 17.09 -32.23 -2.66
CA ARG A 117 16.73 -32.20 -1.25
C ARG A 117 15.23 -31.94 -1.14
N LYS A 118 14.58 -32.64 -0.22
CA LYS A 118 13.25 -32.29 0.28
C LYS A 118 13.39 -31.93 1.76
N PHE A 119 12.91 -30.77 2.15
CA PHE A 119 12.86 -30.33 3.55
C PHE A 119 11.40 -30.26 4.00
N ILE A 120 11.14 -30.72 5.21
CA ILE A 120 9.85 -30.59 5.88
C ILE A 120 10.17 -30.12 7.31
N GLY A 121 9.88 -28.86 7.59
CA GLY A 121 10.00 -28.26 8.91
C GLY A 121 8.64 -28.18 9.57
N MET A 122 8.57 -28.53 10.85
CA MET A 122 7.37 -28.34 11.67
C MET A 122 7.76 -27.54 12.90
N SER A 123 7.02 -26.48 13.21
CA SER A 123 7.21 -25.70 14.43
C SER A 123 5.90 -25.59 15.20
N TYR A 124 6.00 -25.71 16.52
CA TYR A 124 4.88 -25.55 17.44
C TYR A 124 5.25 -24.45 18.44
N ARG A 125 4.47 -23.37 18.45
CA ARG A 125 4.68 -22.20 19.30
C ARG A 125 3.46 -22.04 20.21
N ILE A 126 3.71 -21.73 21.48
CA ILE A 126 2.66 -21.32 22.42
C ILE A 126 2.91 -19.86 22.75
N LYS A 127 1.92 -18.99 22.52
CA LYS A 127 1.93 -17.60 22.97
C LYS A 127 1.03 -17.46 24.19
N GLU A 128 1.57 -16.98 25.30
CA GLU A 128 0.80 -16.67 26.51
C GLU A 128 0.68 -15.14 26.67
N TYR A 129 -0.55 -14.65 26.84
CA TYR A 129 -0.85 -13.26 27.14
C TYR A 129 -0.96 -13.10 28.66
N LEU A 130 -0.13 -12.25 29.26
CA LEU A 130 -0.18 -11.97 30.70
C LEU A 130 -1.49 -11.26 31.09
N HIS A 131 -1.92 -10.34 30.23
CA HIS A 131 -3.18 -9.61 30.33
C HIS A 131 -3.93 -9.76 28.98
N PRO A 132 -4.71 -10.84 28.79
CA PRO A 132 -5.44 -11.06 27.55
C PRO A 132 -6.57 -10.02 27.40
N GLU A 133 -6.75 -9.51 26.18
CA GLU A 133 -7.95 -8.73 25.85
C GLU A 133 -9.22 -9.55 26.07
N GLU A 134 -10.34 -8.87 26.29
CA GLU A 134 -11.64 -9.50 26.46
C GLU A 134 -12.02 -10.30 25.20
N GLY A 135 -12.27 -11.60 25.37
CA GLY A 135 -12.51 -12.55 24.28
C GLY A 135 -11.25 -13.22 23.70
N GLN A 136 -10.05 -12.77 24.07
CA GLN A 136 -8.80 -13.41 23.65
C GLN A 136 -8.41 -14.55 24.60
N PRO A 137 -8.14 -15.77 24.11
CA PRO A 137 -7.65 -16.84 24.96
C PRO A 137 -6.24 -16.50 25.46
N ARG A 138 -6.04 -16.64 26.76
CA ARG A 138 -4.74 -16.44 27.44
C ARG A 138 -3.60 -17.21 26.78
N THR A 139 -3.88 -18.39 26.24
CA THR A 139 -2.89 -19.25 25.60
C THR A 139 -3.31 -19.56 24.17
N VAL A 140 -2.48 -19.17 23.20
CA VAL A 140 -2.71 -19.42 21.77
C VAL A 140 -1.66 -20.40 21.25
N PRO A 141 -2.05 -21.65 20.92
CA PRO A 141 -1.17 -22.59 20.23
C PRO A 141 -1.13 -22.29 18.72
N GLN A 142 0.06 -22.32 18.14
CA GLN A 142 0.29 -22.13 16.71
C GLN A 142 1.14 -23.29 16.17
N LEU A 143 0.63 -23.98 15.14
CA LEU A 143 1.35 -25.00 14.39
C LEU A 143 1.69 -24.41 13.02
N ASP A 144 2.97 -24.49 12.64
CA ASP A 144 3.45 -24.06 11.34
C ASP A 144 4.22 -25.20 10.65
N MET A 145 4.02 -25.35 9.34
CA MET A 145 4.64 -26.39 8.51
C MET A 145 5.25 -25.75 7.27
N GLN A 146 6.57 -25.86 7.16
CA GLN A 146 7.35 -25.40 6.02
C GLN A 146 7.77 -26.60 5.17
N GLN A 147 7.63 -26.51 3.86
CA GLN A 147 8.12 -27.51 2.91
C GLN A 147 8.99 -26.83 1.86
N GLU A 148 10.12 -27.46 1.52
CA GLU A 148 11.00 -27.03 0.45
C GLU A 148 11.37 -28.25 -0.41
N LEU A 149 11.43 -28.08 -1.72
CA LEU A 149 11.78 -29.07 -2.71
C LEU A 149 12.78 -28.48 -3.71
N GLN A 150 13.96 -29.07 -3.74
CA GLN A 150 15.04 -28.74 -4.67
C GLN A 150 15.42 -30.01 -5.42
N VAL A 151 15.23 -30.04 -6.74
CA VAL A 151 15.47 -31.21 -7.60
C VAL A 151 16.15 -30.76 -8.88
N ARG A 152 17.30 -31.38 -9.15
CA ARG A 152 18.02 -31.30 -10.42
C ARG A 152 18.07 -32.67 -11.07
N MET A 153 17.57 -32.76 -12.29
CA MET A 153 17.58 -33.97 -13.09
C MET A 153 18.12 -33.67 -14.47
N LYS A 154 19.19 -34.35 -14.87
CA LYS A 154 19.76 -34.21 -16.22
C LYS A 154 20.14 -35.57 -16.77
N GLY A 155 19.74 -35.85 -18.00
CA GLY A 155 20.06 -37.13 -18.59
C GLY A 155 19.42 -37.39 -19.94
N GLN A 156 19.74 -38.58 -20.46
CA GLN A 156 19.19 -39.09 -21.71
C GLN A 156 18.50 -40.44 -21.45
N ILE A 157 17.26 -40.58 -21.92
CA ILE A 157 16.52 -41.84 -21.92
C ILE A 157 16.65 -42.45 -23.31
N GLY A 158 17.36 -43.58 -23.40
CA GLY A 158 17.71 -44.18 -24.68
C GLY A 158 18.59 -43.26 -25.53
N ARG A 159 18.41 -43.27 -26.86
CA ARG A 159 19.17 -42.42 -27.80
C ARG A 159 18.45 -41.14 -28.24
N LYS A 160 17.17 -40.96 -27.86
CA LYS A 160 16.30 -39.93 -28.49
C LYS A 160 15.72 -38.89 -27.53
N VAL A 161 15.59 -39.20 -26.24
CA VAL A 161 14.92 -38.31 -25.27
C VAL A 161 15.95 -37.69 -24.34
N ASN A 162 16.01 -36.36 -24.30
CA ASN A 162 16.84 -35.59 -23.39
C ASN A 162 15.95 -34.94 -22.33
N ILE A 163 16.35 -35.03 -21.06
CA ILE A 163 15.65 -34.45 -19.92
C ILE A 163 16.60 -33.48 -19.21
N ASN A 164 16.10 -32.30 -18.90
CA ASN A 164 16.77 -31.29 -18.08
C ASN A 164 15.72 -30.60 -17.20
N ILE A 165 15.74 -30.88 -15.90
CA ILE A 165 14.85 -30.30 -14.89
C ILE A 165 15.72 -29.64 -13.82
N ASP A 166 15.50 -28.36 -13.55
CA ASP A 166 16.04 -27.63 -12.40
C ASP A 166 14.86 -26.96 -11.69
N PHE A 167 14.40 -27.58 -10.60
CA PHE A 167 13.24 -27.16 -9.83
C PHE A 167 13.65 -26.86 -8.39
N ASP A 168 13.41 -25.65 -7.95
CA ASP A 168 13.64 -25.14 -6.60
C ASP A 168 12.41 -24.31 -6.21
N ASP A 169 11.62 -24.79 -5.24
CA ASP A 169 10.45 -24.04 -4.80
C ASP A 169 10.80 -22.79 -3.97
N THR A 170 12.04 -22.71 -3.46
CA THR A 170 12.57 -21.57 -2.71
C THR A 170 13.06 -20.43 -3.61
N GLN A 171 13.31 -20.70 -4.90
CA GLN A 171 13.78 -19.72 -5.88
C GLN A 171 12.83 -19.64 -7.08
N PRO A 172 12.16 -18.50 -7.32
CA PRO A 172 11.15 -18.38 -8.39
C PRO A 172 11.73 -18.54 -9.80
N ASP A 173 13.01 -18.23 -9.98
CA ASP A 173 13.80 -18.29 -11.21
C ASP A 173 14.33 -19.69 -11.54
N ARG A 174 14.21 -20.67 -10.63
CA ARG A 174 14.70 -22.05 -10.83
C ARG A 174 13.55 -23.05 -10.89
N ARG A 175 12.70 -22.93 -11.90
CA ARG A 175 11.58 -23.85 -12.13
C ARG A 175 11.54 -24.32 -13.58
N ASP A 176 12.71 -24.63 -14.12
CA ASP A 176 12.88 -25.01 -15.52
C ASP A 176 12.66 -26.51 -15.71
N ILE A 177 11.74 -26.86 -16.59
CA ILE A 177 11.48 -28.24 -16.99
C ILE A 177 11.66 -28.32 -18.49
N SER A 178 12.56 -29.16 -18.99
CA SER A 178 12.77 -29.32 -20.43
C SER A 178 12.90 -30.80 -20.79
N ILE A 179 12.01 -31.25 -21.67
CA ILE A 179 12.01 -32.62 -22.20
C ILE A 179 12.00 -32.51 -23.72
N VAL A 180 13.02 -33.09 -24.37
CA VAL A 180 13.20 -32.98 -25.83
C VAL A 180 13.44 -34.36 -26.44
N TYR A 181 12.51 -34.81 -27.26
CA TYR A 181 12.66 -35.94 -28.18
C TYR A 181 13.21 -35.47 -29.53
N LYS A 182 14.23 -36.15 -30.04
CA LYS A 182 14.74 -35.97 -31.41
C LYS A 182 14.69 -37.30 -32.17
N GLY A 183 13.95 -37.30 -33.28
CA GLY A 183 13.84 -38.43 -34.19
C GLY A 183 15.06 -38.54 -35.12
N ASP A 184 15.18 -39.70 -35.77
CA ASP A 184 16.17 -39.89 -36.83
C ASP A 184 15.76 -39.12 -38.11
N PRO A 185 16.70 -38.76 -39.01
CA PRO A 185 16.39 -37.95 -40.20
C PRO A 185 15.31 -38.53 -41.12
N ASP A 186 15.12 -39.84 -41.11
CA ASP A 186 14.14 -40.60 -41.89
C ASP A 186 12.80 -40.82 -41.17
N GLU A 187 12.68 -40.45 -39.90
CA GLU A 187 11.45 -40.57 -39.14
C GLU A 187 10.46 -39.43 -39.44
N VAL A 188 9.16 -39.73 -39.37
CA VAL A 188 8.12 -38.72 -39.58
C VAL A 188 8.20 -37.60 -38.53
N VAL A 189 8.43 -37.97 -37.28
CA VAL A 189 8.54 -37.02 -36.16
C VAL A 189 10.00 -36.67 -35.97
N GLN A 190 10.35 -35.43 -36.29
CA GLN A 190 11.73 -34.93 -36.20
C GLN A 190 12.05 -34.42 -34.80
N GLU A 191 11.10 -33.74 -34.16
CA GLU A 191 11.28 -33.16 -32.82
C GLU A 191 9.95 -33.08 -32.08
N VAL A 192 9.95 -33.46 -30.80
CA VAL A 192 8.88 -33.14 -29.83
C VAL A 192 9.53 -32.58 -28.59
N ALA A 193 9.16 -31.38 -28.20
CA ALA A 193 9.71 -30.71 -27.03
C ALA A 193 8.58 -30.26 -26.10
N PHE A 194 8.80 -30.34 -24.80
CA PHE A 194 7.85 -29.94 -23.76
C PHE A 194 8.54 -29.25 -22.59
N GLY A 195 7.86 -28.26 -22.02
CA GLY A 195 8.28 -27.49 -20.85
C GLY A 195 8.84 -26.12 -21.24
N ASP A 196 9.82 -25.61 -20.51
CA ASP A 196 10.56 -24.38 -20.76
C ASP A 196 11.50 -24.55 -21.96
N ILE A 197 10.97 -24.21 -23.13
CA ILE A 197 11.66 -24.38 -24.40
C ILE A 197 11.55 -23.11 -25.25
N THR A 198 12.51 -22.92 -26.15
CA THR A 198 12.38 -21.92 -27.20
C THR A 198 11.36 -22.43 -28.22
N LEU A 199 10.14 -21.92 -28.13
CA LEU A 199 9.11 -22.13 -29.13
C LEU A 199 9.39 -21.21 -30.30
N SER A 200 9.63 -21.80 -31.46
CA SER A 200 9.83 -21.05 -32.69
C SER A 200 9.05 -21.64 -33.85
N LEU A 201 8.48 -20.73 -34.64
CA LEU A 201 7.99 -21.01 -35.99
C LEU A 201 9.00 -20.44 -36.99
N PRO A 202 9.30 -21.15 -38.09
CA PRO A 202 10.09 -20.59 -39.17
C PRO A 202 9.53 -19.23 -39.60
N GLY A 203 10.37 -18.19 -39.52
CA GLY A 203 9.97 -16.83 -39.82
C GLY A 203 9.91 -16.56 -41.32
N THR A 204 8.89 -15.83 -41.73
CA THR A 204 8.75 -15.15 -43.02
C THR A 204 8.98 -13.64 -42.83
N GLU A 205 8.71 -12.80 -43.83
CA GLU A 205 8.87 -11.35 -43.70
C GLU A 205 7.85 -10.74 -42.72
N PHE A 206 6.61 -11.23 -42.71
CA PHE A 206 5.53 -10.69 -41.87
C PHE A 206 5.18 -11.54 -40.65
N VAL A 207 5.52 -12.84 -40.65
CA VAL A 207 5.15 -13.76 -39.56
C VAL A 207 6.36 -14.50 -39.04
N GLY A 208 6.66 -14.31 -37.76
CA GLY A 208 7.69 -15.06 -37.04
C GLY A 208 7.34 -15.14 -35.56
N TYR A 209 7.60 -16.29 -34.96
CA TYR A 209 7.47 -16.48 -33.52
C TYR A 209 8.74 -17.13 -33.01
N SER A 210 9.35 -16.57 -31.98
CA SER A 210 10.48 -17.15 -31.28
C SER A 210 10.50 -16.62 -29.86
N LYS A 211 10.03 -17.42 -28.90
CA LYS A 211 10.00 -17.07 -27.48
C LYS A 211 10.37 -18.26 -26.61
N GLN A 212 11.05 -18.00 -25.50
CA GLN A 212 11.25 -18.99 -24.44
C GLN A 212 10.02 -18.96 -23.53
N THR A 213 9.24 -20.04 -23.54
CA THR A 213 7.98 -20.13 -22.79
C THR A 213 7.78 -21.57 -22.32
N PHE A 214 6.87 -21.76 -21.36
CA PHE A 214 6.43 -23.09 -21.00
C PHE A 214 5.39 -23.57 -22.02
N GLY A 215 5.69 -24.65 -22.74
CA GLY A 215 4.80 -25.15 -23.78
C GLY A 215 5.25 -26.45 -24.42
N ALA A 216 4.65 -26.76 -25.55
CA ALA A 216 4.95 -27.91 -26.37
C ALA A 216 5.23 -27.48 -27.82
N LYS A 217 6.21 -28.13 -28.45
CA LYS A 217 6.52 -28.00 -29.86
C LYS A 217 6.57 -29.37 -30.51
N VAL A 218 6.00 -29.48 -31.70
CA VAL A 218 6.08 -30.68 -32.55
C VAL A 218 6.56 -30.26 -33.94
N HIS A 219 7.56 -30.97 -34.46
CA HIS A 219 8.04 -30.81 -35.83
C HIS A 219 8.02 -32.16 -36.55
N THR A 220 7.34 -32.22 -37.68
CA THR A 220 7.25 -33.42 -38.51
C THR A 220 7.76 -33.16 -39.92
N ASN A 221 8.38 -34.18 -40.53
CA ASN A 221 8.79 -34.17 -41.92
C ASN A 221 8.33 -35.47 -42.60
N TYR A 222 7.46 -35.38 -43.60
CA TYR A 222 6.96 -36.54 -44.32
C TYR A 222 6.66 -36.23 -45.77
N LYS A 223 7.35 -36.91 -46.70
CA LYS A 223 7.12 -36.82 -48.16
C LYS A 223 7.02 -35.37 -48.68
N GLY A 224 7.96 -34.51 -48.28
CA GLY A 224 8.01 -33.11 -48.71
C GLY A 224 7.12 -32.15 -47.92
N TRP A 225 6.29 -32.66 -47.00
CA TRP A 225 5.58 -31.85 -46.01
C TRP A 225 6.42 -31.66 -44.76
N ARG A 226 6.57 -30.41 -44.35
CA ARG A 226 7.10 -30.04 -43.03
C ARG A 226 6.02 -29.31 -42.25
N THR A 227 5.82 -29.71 -41.00
CA THR A 227 4.79 -29.12 -40.14
C THR A 227 5.39 -28.81 -38.78
N TRP A 228 5.15 -27.59 -38.31
CA TRP A 228 5.51 -27.11 -36.98
C TRP A 228 4.22 -26.78 -36.24
N LEU A 229 4.02 -27.37 -35.07
CA LEU A 229 2.95 -27.05 -34.16
C LEU A 229 3.55 -26.55 -32.86
N ILE A 230 3.02 -25.46 -32.32
CA ILE A 230 3.39 -24.93 -31.01
C ILE A 230 2.14 -24.60 -30.22
N ALA A 231 2.20 -24.88 -28.92
CA ALA A 231 1.21 -24.45 -27.95
C ALA A 231 1.95 -24.08 -26.66
N SER A 232 1.77 -22.89 -26.13
CA SER A 232 2.35 -22.45 -24.88
C SER A 232 1.34 -21.78 -23.99
N GLN A 233 1.69 -21.70 -22.72
CA GLN A 233 1.14 -20.71 -21.83
C GLN A 233 2.25 -19.68 -21.56
N SER A 234 1.95 -18.40 -21.76
CA SER A 234 2.88 -17.34 -21.36
C SER A 234 3.02 -17.36 -19.83
N LYS A 235 4.22 -17.05 -19.34
CA LYS A 235 4.47 -16.93 -17.90
C LYS A 235 4.02 -15.57 -17.37
N GLY A 236 3.75 -14.62 -18.27
CA GLY A 236 3.21 -13.31 -17.94
C GLY A 236 2.56 -12.63 -19.14
N THR A 237 2.28 -11.34 -18.99
CA THR A 237 1.77 -10.49 -20.07
C THR A 237 2.95 -9.86 -20.81
N PRO A 238 3.01 -9.94 -22.16
CA PRO A 238 4.11 -9.33 -22.91
C PRO A 238 4.01 -7.80 -22.93
N GLU A 239 5.15 -7.14 -22.78
CA GLU A 239 5.29 -5.69 -22.88
C GLU A 239 6.44 -5.36 -23.85
N THR A 240 6.36 -4.21 -24.50
CA THR A 240 7.42 -3.69 -25.37
C THR A 240 7.61 -2.21 -25.10
N GLU A 241 8.86 -1.82 -24.88
CA GLU A 241 9.27 -0.45 -24.58
C GLU A 241 10.39 -0.03 -25.53
N ARG A 242 10.34 1.24 -25.94
CA ARG A 242 11.40 1.88 -26.71
C ARG A 242 11.92 3.08 -25.93
N PHE A 243 13.22 3.10 -25.70
CA PHE A 243 13.94 4.23 -25.11
C PHE A 243 14.79 4.93 -26.18
N THR A 244 15.10 6.20 -25.96
CA THR A 244 16.02 6.97 -26.79
C THR A 244 17.00 7.71 -25.87
N GLY A 245 18.26 7.28 -25.90
CA GLY A 245 19.28 7.65 -24.92
C GLY A 245 18.94 7.22 -23.49
N LEU A 246 19.43 7.97 -22.49
CA LEU A 246 19.11 7.83 -21.06
C LEU A 246 18.18 8.94 -20.55
N THR A 247 17.58 9.71 -21.44
CA THR A 247 16.66 10.79 -21.07
C THR A 247 15.22 10.32 -21.20
N LYS A 248 14.40 10.57 -20.17
CA LYS A 248 12.94 10.41 -20.27
C LYS A 248 12.28 11.76 -20.44
N PHE A 249 11.23 11.78 -21.24
CA PHE A 249 10.38 12.93 -21.45
C PHE A 249 9.17 12.87 -20.51
N GLU A 250 8.86 13.99 -19.85
CA GLU A 250 7.75 14.11 -18.92
C GLU A 250 6.90 15.33 -19.24
N LYS A 251 5.59 15.16 -19.16
CA LYS A 251 4.60 16.24 -19.18
C LYS A 251 3.91 16.27 -17.84
N LYS A 252 3.80 17.45 -17.24
CA LYS A 252 3.20 17.62 -15.91
C LYS A 252 2.40 18.90 -15.80
N GLU A 253 1.23 18.78 -15.20
CA GLU A 253 0.39 19.90 -14.76
C GLU A 253 0.44 19.98 -13.23
N ILE A 254 0.76 21.15 -12.70
CA ILE A 254 0.88 21.41 -11.27
C ILE A 254 -0.15 22.49 -10.92
N ALA A 255 -1.07 22.22 -10.00
CA ALA A 255 -2.05 23.21 -9.56
C ALA A 255 -1.35 24.39 -8.86
N ASP A 256 -1.94 25.58 -8.94
CA ASP A 256 -1.52 26.77 -8.19
C ASP A 256 -1.44 26.56 -6.67
N SER A 257 -2.33 25.75 -6.10
CA SER A 257 -2.28 25.32 -4.68
C SER A 257 -1.25 24.23 -4.39
N GLY A 258 -0.59 23.67 -5.40
CA GLY A 258 0.36 22.56 -5.30
C GLY A 258 1.78 22.95 -4.90
N TYR A 259 1.96 24.04 -4.15
CA TYR A 259 3.28 24.44 -3.65
C TYR A 259 3.79 23.46 -2.58
N MET A 260 5.10 23.43 -2.37
CA MET A 260 5.77 22.59 -1.38
C MET A 260 5.53 23.16 0.02
N ARG A 261 4.57 22.57 0.72
CA ARG A 261 4.17 23.01 2.06
C ARG A 261 5.23 22.77 3.12
N ARG A 262 5.30 23.70 4.07
CA ARG A 262 6.03 23.65 5.34
C ARG A 262 7.51 23.32 5.20
N LYS A 263 8.13 23.82 4.13
CA LYS A 263 9.54 23.55 3.81
C LYS A 263 10.39 24.80 3.69
N TYR A 264 9.84 25.85 3.10
CA TYR A 264 10.53 27.12 2.87
C TYR A 264 9.89 28.19 3.76
N TYR A 265 10.69 28.89 4.53
CA TYR A 265 10.24 29.95 5.42
C TYR A 265 11.08 31.19 5.19
N GLU A 266 10.46 32.36 5.24
CA GLU A 266 11.19 33.61 5.24
C GLU A 266 11.93 33.79 6.55
N LEU A 267 13.20 34.18 6.44
CA LEU A 267 14.05 34.58 7.55
C LEU A 267 13.65 35.97 8.03
N ILE A 268 13.19 36.09 9.27
CA ILE A 268 12.88 37.40 9.88
C ILE A 268 14.19 38.10 10.26
N ARG A 269 14.51 39.22 9.61
CA ARG A 269 15.65 40.09 9.95
C ARG A 269 15.15 41.47 10.39
N ILE A 270 15.49 41.88 11.61
CA ILE A 270 15.18 43.24 12.11
C ILE A 270 16.13 44.29 11.51
N ASP A 271 17.38 43.89 11.22
CA ASP A 271 18.40 44.73 10.57
C ASP A 271 19.24 43.85 9.62
N PRO A 272 18.99 43.91 8.30
CA PRO A 272 19.62 43.02 7.32
C PRO A 272 21.15 43.06 7.30
N LEU A 273 21.77 44.18 7.71
CA LEU A 273 23.22 44.38 7.64
C LEU A 273 23.97 43.89 8.89
N MET A 274 23.25 43.49 9.94
CA MET A 274 23.86 43.19 11.23
C MET A 274 23.62 41.77 11.73
N ILE A 275 23.29 40.79 10.89
CA ILE A 275 23.11 39.40 11.35
C ILE A 275 24.45 38.67 11.53
N ASN A 276 24.68 38.04 12.69
CA ASN A 276 25.78 37.08 12.86
C ASN A 276 25.32 35.67 12.47
N THR A 277 25.68 35.24 11.26
CA THR A 277 25.24 33.96 10.67
C THR A 277 25.63 32.73 11.49
N THR A 278 26.71 32.80 12.28
CA THR A 278 27.17 31.67 13.12
C THR A 278 26.31 31.41 14.36
N THR A 279 25.43 32.36 14.71
CA THR A 279 24.61 32.32 15.93
C THR A 279 23.16 31.94 15.67
N MET A 280 22.82 31.57 14.44
CA MET A 280 21.46 31.20 14.08
C MET A 280 21.01 29.92 14.80
N GLU A 281 19.89 30.01 15.50
CA GLU A 281 19.24 28.90 16.18
C GLU A 281 17.82 28.75 15.66
N ILE A 282 17.47 27.54 15.23
CA ILE A 282 16.09 27.15 14.93
C ILE A 282 15.66 26.10 15.94
N LEU A 283 14.50 26.31 16.52
CA LEU A 283 13.89 25.49 17.56
C LEU A 283 12.54 24.99 17.08
N ILE A 284 12.24 23.74 17.43
CA ILE A 284 10.99 23.09 17.06
C ILE A 284 10.35 22.44 18.27
N ASP A 285 9.05 22.60 18.37
CA ASP A 285 8.18 21.80 19.22
C ASP A 285 7.28 20.97 18.30
N ASP A 286 7.45 19.65 18.34
CA ASP A 286 6.68 18.70 17.55
C ASP A 286 5.34 18.32 18.20
N ARG A 287 5.02 18.86 19.38
CA ARG A 287 3.85 18.56 20.20
C ARG A 287 3.74 17.08 20.56
N ILE A 288 4.89 16.39 20.66
CA ILE A 288 4.98 14.99 21.06
C ILE A 288 5.83 14.92 22.34
N PRO A 289 5.28 14.46 23.47
CA PRO A 289 5.95 14.45 24.77
C PRO A 289 6.98 13.31 24.93
N ASP A 290 7.01 12.33 24.02
CA ASP A 290 7.76 11.06 24.10
C ASP A 290 9.30 11.18 24.11
N LYS A 291 9.85 12.40 24.17
CA LYS A 291 11.29 12.63 24.12
C LYS A 291 11.81 13.09 25.48
N PRO A 292 12.95 12.55 25.94
CA PRO A 292 13.47 12.86 27.27
C PRO A 292 13.66 14.36 27.44
N VAL A 293 13.16 14.89 28.56
CA VAL A 293 13.20 16.31 28.94
C VAL A 293 14.61 16.91 28.80
N ALA A 294 15.67 16.10 28.96
CA ALA A 294 17.06 16.52 28.80
C ALA A 294 17.43 17.05 27.39
N VAL A 295 16.65 16.75 26.35
CA VAL A 295 16.88 17.21 24.97
C VAL A 295 16.10 18.49 24.64
N TYR A 296 15.07 18.82 25.43
CA TYR A 296 14.18 19.95 25.19
C TYR A 296 14.40 21.03 26.23
N THR A 297 14.38 22.30 25.79
CA THR A 297 14.58 23.44 26.69
C THR A 297 13.25 24.17 26.86
N PRO A 298 12.79 24.45 28.09
CA PRO A 298 11.60 25.27 28.29
C PRO A 298 11.90 26.68 27.81
N ILE A 299 11.17 27.12 26.79
CA ILE A 299 11.28 28.46 26.26
C ILE A 299 9.88 29.06 26.08
N VAL A 300 9.83 30.38 26.19
CA VAL A 300 8.69 31.16 25.71
C VAL A 300 9.07 31.67 24.32
N ALA A 301 8.24 31.47 23.31
CA ALA A 301 8.39 32.03 21.98
C ALA A 301 7.30 33.07 21.74
N GLN A 302 7.64 34.16 21.05
CA GLN A 302 6.69 35.25 20.76
C GLN A 302 6.61 35.49 19.26
N SER A 303 5.41 35.77 18.74
CA SER A 303 5.28 36.26 17.37
C SER A 303 5.84 37.68 17.26
N SER A 304 6.71 37.97 16.28
CA SER A 304 7.08 39.35 15.95
C SER A 304 6.09 39.91 14.93
N TYR A 305 5.37 40.99 15.27
CA TYR A 305 4.66 41.75 14.24
C TYR A 305 5.64 42.74 13.61
N THR A 306 5.97 42.56 12.33
CA THR A 306 6.56 43.64 11.52
C THR A 306 5.99 43.56 10.11
N VAL A 307 4.86 44.22 9.89
CA VAL A 307 4.55 44.80 8.57
C VAL A 307 4.72 46.31 8.74
N VAL A 308 5.86 46.85 8.31
CA VAL A 308 6.05 48.31 8.27
C VAL A 308 5.19 48.85 7.13
N LEU A 309 4.19 49.69 7.45
CA LEU A 309 3.82 50.95 6.79
C LEU A 309 2.48 51.48 7.33
N THR A 310 2.57 52.49 8.21
CA THR A 310 1.53 53.52 8.51
C THR A 310 0.09 53.07 8.75
N THR A 311 -0.25 52.69 9.99
CA THR A 311 -1.27 53.32 10.86
C THR A 311 -1.44 52.49 12.13
N TYR A 312 -1.55 53.18 13.26
CA TYR A 312 -1.41 52.67 14.62
C TYR A 312 -2.69 51.95 15.07
N THR A 313 -2.60 50.68 15.46
CA THR A 313 -3.45 50.02 16.48
C THR A 313 -2.60 48.96 17.18
N PRO A 314 -2.63 48.84 18.51
CA PRO A 314 -1.78 47.90 19.23
C PRO A 314 -2.28 46.47 18.98
N ALA A 315 -1.43 45.62 18.39
CA ALA A 315 -1.73 44.21 18.17
C ALA A 315 -1.39 43.39 19.44
N GLU A 316 -2.26 42.46 19.83
CA GLU A 316 -1.97 41.44 20.83
C GLU A 316 -0.82 40.53 20.35
N TYR A 317 0.14 40.22 21.23
CA TYR A 317 1.21 39.28 20.94
C TYR A 317 0.74 37.86 21.23
N ILE A 318 0.97 36.92 20.31
CA ILE A 318 0.77 35.50 20.60
C ILE A 318 2.03 34.98 21.28
N THR A 319 1.90 34.57 22.54
CA THR A 319 2.97 33.95 23.32
C THR A 319 2.72 32.45 23.44
N TYR A 320 3.76 31.65 23.24
CA TYR A 320 3.69 30.19 23.38
C TYR A 320 4.81 29.72 24.30
N SER A 321 4.46 29.01 25.37
CA SER A 321 5.41 28.53 26.37
C SER A 321 5.43 27.01 26.37
N ALA A 322 6.50 26.42 25.86
CA ALA A 322 6.65 24.96 25.77
C ALA A 322 8.12 24.53 25.83
N SER A 323 8.35 23.23 25.75
CA SER A 323 9.69 22.66 25.65
C SER A 323 10.05 22.51 24.18
N PHE A 324 11.17 23.07 23.73
CA PHE A 324 11.59 23.03 22.33
C PHE A 324 12.89 22.24 22.14
N LYS A 325 12.98 21.53 21.01
CA LYS A 325 14.21 20.91 20.51
C LYS A 325 14.96 21.87 19.59
N ARG A 326 16.26 22.04 19.84
CA ARG A 326 17.15 22.75 18.92
C ARG A 326 17.48 21.88 17.69
N LEU A 327 17.36 22.45 16.50
CA LEU A 327 17.73 21.79 15.25
C LEU A 327 19.20 22.02 14.91
N GLU A 328 19.79 21.05 14.22
CA GLU A 328 21.17 21.12 13.72
C GLU A 328 21.21 21.72 12.31
N PRO A 329 22.07 22.74 12.06
CA PRO A 329 22.25 23.29 10.73
C PRO A 329 22.86 22.25 9.78
N VAL A 330 22.58 22.37 8.48
CA VAL A 330 22.93 21.45 7.38
C VAL A 330 22.21 20.09 7.46
N THR A 331 22.12 19.48 8.64
CA THR A 331 21.43 18.20 8.84
C THR A 331 19.91 18.37 8.81
N ASN A 332 19.37 19.38 9.50
CA ASN A 332 17.93 19.60 9.60
C ASN A 332 17.44 20.77 8.75
N TYR A 333 18.23 21.84 8.64
CA TYR A 333 17.88 23.03 7.88
C TYR A 333 19.11 23.71 7.27
N ILE A 334 18.89 24.51 6.23
CA ILE A 334 19.88 25.38 5.60
C ILE A 334 19.32 26.81 5.64
N VAL A 335 20.17 27.80 5.87
CA VAL A 335 19.78 29.21 5.76
C VAL A 335 20.51 29.85 4.60
N ASP A 336 19.74 30.35 3.64
CA ASP A 336 20.20 31.21 2.57
C ASP A 336 20.05 32.66 3.03
N TYR A 337 21.16 33.23 3.52
CA TYR A 337 21.20 34.62 4.01
C TYR A 337 21.17 35.67 2.90
N GLU A 338 21.43 35.28 1.64
CA GLU A 338 21.37 36.18 0.49
C GLU A 338 19.92 36.42 0.08
N ASN A 339 19.10 35.37 0.11
CA ASN A 339 17.68 35.41 -0.27
C ASN A 339 16.71 35.49 0.91
N ASP A 340 17.19 35.47 2.15
CA ASP A 340 16.40 35.44 3.40
C ASP A 340 15.47 34.25 3.51
N ILE A 341 16.02 33.05 3.31
CA ILE A 341 15.24 31.82 3.30
C ILE A 341 15.82 30.80 4.27
N ILE A 342 14.95 30.25 5.11
CA ILE A 342 15.20 29.03 5.86
C ILE A 342 14.59 27.88 5.07
N ILE A 343 15.43 26.89 4.75
CA ILE A 343 15.05 25.70 3.98
C ILE A 343 15.17 24.50 4.91
N PHE A 344 14.05 23.88 5.26
CA PHE A 344 14.07 22.63 6.00
C PHE A 344 14.35 21.46 5.05
N ASN A 345 15.21 20.53 5.47
CA ASN A 345 15.55 19.36 4.65
C ASN A 345 14.34 18.41 4.48
N MET A 346 13.41 18.44 5.44
CA MET A 346 12.14 17.73 5.43
C MET A 346 10.99 18.74 5.62
N SER A 347 9.82 18.45 5.06
CA SER A 347 8.63 19.25 5.37
C SER A 347 8.26 19.09 6.84
N LEU A 348 7.95 20.20 7.51
CA LEU A 348 7.55 20.23 8.90
C LEU A 348 6.11 19.72 9.07
N GLY A 349 5.82 19.19 10.25
CA GLY A 349 4.46 18.83 10.67
C GLY A 349 3.54 20.05 10.72
N GLU A 350 2.25 19.82 10.48
CA GLU A 350 1.24 20.87 10.53
C GLU A 350 1.10 21.49 11.91
N ASN A 351 1.16 20.67 12.94
CA ASN A 351 1.01 21.06 14.34
C ASN A 351 2.30 21.64 14.94
N TYR A 352 3.40 21.67 14.19
CA TYR A 352 4.68 22.08 14.76
C TYR A 352 4.67 23.58 15.08
N VAL A 353 5.27 23.93 16.22
CA VAL A 353 5.62 25.31 16.55
C VAL A 353 7.11 25.48 16.31
N VAL A 354 7.47 26.53 15.58
CA VAL A 354 8.85 26.79 15.16
C VAL A 354 9.24 28.18 15.59
N ALA A 355 10.39 28.27 16.25
CA ALA A 355 10.95 29.53 16.70
C ALA A 355 12.40 29.68 16.23
N MET A 356 12.85 30.93 16.08
CA MET A 356 14.20 31.27 15.66
C MET A 356 14.83 32.31 16.57
N ASN A 357 16.16 32.31 16.65
CA ASN A 357 16.95 33.35 17.30
C ASN A 357 18.30 33.52 16.58
N TYR A 358 18.86 34.72 16.68
CA TYR A 358 20.21 35.04 16.23
C TYR A 358 20.77 36.21 17.03
N GLU A 359 22.09 36.34 17.06
CA GLU A 359 22.78 37.51 17.58
C GLU A 359 23.18 38.45 16.44
N ARG A 360 23.20 39.74 16.71
CA ARG A 360 23.71 40.74 15.77
C ARG A 360 25.23 40.82 15.79
N THR A 361 25.83 41.39 14.75
CA THR A 361 27.27 41.69 14.67
C THR A 361 27.75 42.70 15.73
N ASP A 362 26.84 43.52 16.27
CA ASP A 362 27.09 44.42 17.40
C ASP A 362 26.91 43.76 18.78
N GLY A 363 26.66 42.45 18.82
CA GLY A 363 26.51 41.65 20.03
C GLY A 363 25.12 41.72 20.68
N LYS A 364 24.19 42.51 20.14
CA LYS A 364 22.81 42.57 20.65
C LYS A 364 22.03 41.33 20.23
N LYS A 365 21.27 40.79 21.18
CA LYS A 365 20.39 39.64 20.95
C LYS A 365 18.99 40.07 20.51
N LEU A 366 18.24 39.14 19.94
CA LEU A 366 16.91 39.39 19.37
C LEU A 366 15.90 39.92 20.40
N ASN A 367 15.94 39.46 21.66
CA ASN A 367 15.13 39.96 22.79
C ASN A 367 15.30 41.46 23.06
N GLU A 368 16.52 41.98 22.92
CA GLU A 368 16.86 43.38 23.17
C GLU A 368 16.27 44.33 22.11
N LEU A 369 15.88 43.77 20.96
CA LEU A 369 15.33 44.52 19.82
C LEU A 369 13.80 44.61 19.85
N ILE A 370 13.12 43.64 20.47
CA ILE A 370 11.66 43.55 20.49
C ILE A 370 11.08 44.19 21.78
N GLY A 371 11.92 44.42 22.80
CA GLY A 371 11.55 45.19 24.00
C GLY A 371 10.62 44.46 24.97
N THR A 372 10.47 43.13 24.85
CA THR A 372 9.47 42.35 25.60
C THR A 372 9.97 41.76 26.90
N GLY A 373 11.29 41.81 27.18
CA GLY A 373 11.91 41.40 28.45
C GLY A 373 11.74 39.93 28.86
N THR A 374 11.01 39.12 28.08
CA THR A 374 10.53 37.79 28.49
C THR A 374 11.17 36.65 27.71
N THR A 375 11.68 36.85 26.48
CA THR A 375 12.26 35.75 25.66
C THR A 375 13.22 36.22 24.56
N ASN A 376 14.13 35.33 24.10
CA ASN A 376 15.07 35.53 22.98
C ASN A 376 14.57 35.02 21.61
N TYR A 377 13.38 34.44 21.52
CA TYR A 377 12.97 33.65 20.35
C TYR A 377 11.74 34.23 19.65
N ILE A 378 11.83 34.38 18.32
CA ILE A 378 10.71 34.77 17.45
C ILE A 378 10.06 33.53 16.85
N MET A 379 8.75 33.41 16.99
CA MET A 379 7.96 32.36 16.35
C MET A 379 7.79 32.65 14.86
N ILE A 380 8.14 31.67 14.01
CA ILE A 380 7.98 31.73 12.55
C ILE A 380 6.89 30.78 12.03
N LYS A 381 6.39 29.89 12.90
CA LYS A 381 5.28 28.99 12.63
C LYS A 381 4.59 28.63 13.95
N ASN A 382 3.26 28.66 14.01
CA ASN A 382 2.48 28.07 15.09
C ASN A 382 1.58 26.94 14.59
N GLU A 383 0.88 26.27 15.51
CA GLU A 383 0.05 25.09 15.21
C GLU A 383 -1.14 25.41 14.26
N THR A 384 -1.69 26.62 14.34
CA THR A 384 -2.84 27.05 13.52
C THR A 384 -2.42 27.72 12.21
N ASP A 385 -1.11 27.86 11.97
CA ASP A 385 -0.51 28.71 10.92
C ASP A 385 -0.98 30.18 10.95
N ALA A 386 -1.65 30.63 12.02
CA ALA A 386 -1.98 32.05 12.25
C ALA A 386 -0.74 32.93 12.38
N VAL A 387 0.37 32.34 12.86
CA VAL A 387 1.71 32.91 12.79
C VAL A 387 2.50 32.01 11.85
N SER A 388 2.81 32.48 10.65
CA SER A 388 3.60 31.72 9.68
C SER A 388 4.36 32.65 8.74
N THR A 389 5.66 32.40 8.56
CA THR A 389 6.48 33.03 7.50
C THR A 389 6.71 32.08 6.31
N GLU A 390 5.89 31.05 6.16
CA GLU A 390 6.02 30.07 5.09
C GLU A 390 5.97 30.74 3.70
N LEU A 391 6.94 30.39 2.86
CA LEU A 391 7.01 30.79 1.46
C LEU A 391 6.23 29.82 0.59
N LYS A 392 5.01 30.23 0.23
CA LYS A 392 4.02 29.43 -0.53
C LYS A 392 4.15 29.55 -2.06
N ASN A 393 5.37 29.74 -2.55
CA ASN A 393 5.68 30.02 -3.96
C ASN A 393 6.68 29.04 -4.58
N TYR A 394 7.12 28.01 -3.85
CA TYR A 394 8.02 26.97 -4.34
C TYR A 394 7.24 25.71 -4.74
N TYR A 395 7.58 25.12 -5.88
CA TYR A 395 6.86 23.98 -6.47
C TYR A 395 7.86 22.90 -6.91
N SER A 396 7.41 21.64 -6.87
CA SER A 396 8.21 20.49 -7.27
C SER A 396 7.87 20.02 -8.70
N LEU A 397 8.91 19.84 -9.52
CA LEU A 397 8.80 19.16 -10.81
C LEU A 397 8.73 17.64 -10.63
N SER A 398 9.02 17.09 -9.44
CA SER A 398 9.08 15.65 -9.09
C SER A 398 10.27 14.88 -9.66
N LYS A 399 11.06 15.47 -10.57
CA LYS A 399 12.28 14.88 -11.13
C LYS A 399 13.45 15.82 -10.95
N THR A 400 14.61 15.27 -10.66
CA THR A 400 15.90 15.98 -10.55
C THR A 400 16.73 15.76 -11.82
N GLN A 401 17.86 16.47 -11.96
CA GLN A 401 18.77 16.30 -13.10
C GLN A 401 18.04 16.53 -14.45
N ILE A 402 17.22 17.57 -14.48
CA ILE A 402 16.46 17.98 -15.67
C ILE A 402 17.43 18.63 -16.66
N GLN A 403 17.30 18.28 -17.94
CA GLN A 403 18.06 18.93 -19.00
C GLN A 403 17.72 20.43 -19.02
N ARG A 404 18.72 21.27 -18.83
CA ARG A 404 18.55 22.73 -18.78
C ARG A 404 18.01 23.27 -20.10
N ASP A 405 17.04 24.19 -20.01
CA ASP A 405 16.48 24.89 -21.17
C ASP A 405 17.59 25.62 -21.95
N ASN A 406 17.66 25.39 -23.25
CA ASN A 406 18.60 26.03 -24.17
C ASN A 406 17.92 26.98 -25.17
N GLY A 407 16.61 27.21 -25.05
CA GLY A 407 15.82 28.06 -25.93
C GLY A 407 15.42 27.41 -27.27
N ILE A 408 15.64 26.10 -27.43
CA ILE A 408 15.30 25.33 -28.64
C ILE A 408 14.27 24.23 -28.30
N ASP A 409 13.23 24.60 -27.55
CA ASP A 409 12.09 23.76 -27.17
C ASP A 409 12.44 22.44 -26.44
N ASN A 410 13.59 22.35 -25.78
CA ASN A 410 13.98 21.18 -24.97
C ASN A 410 13.36 21.21 -23.55
N PHE A 411 12.81 22.35 -23.15
CA PHE A 411 12.03 22.57 -21.93
C PHE A 411 10.91 23.55 -22.25
N THR A 412 9.70 23.29 -21.73
CA THR A 412 8.55 24.17 -21.86
C THR A 412 7.93 24.38 -20.49
N MET A 413 7.65 25.64 -20.14
CA MET A 413 6.91 25.99 -18.93
C MET A 413 6.04 27.22 -19.17
N TYR A 414 4.77 27.15 -18.75
CA TYR A 414 3.85 28.29 -18.75
C TYR A 414 2.67 28.07 -17.80
N VAL A 415 1.99 29.14 -17.42
CA VAL A 415 0.77 29.07 -16.61
C VAL A 415 -0.46 29.01 -17.51
N MET A 416 -1.44 28.19 -17.14
CA MET A 416 -2.74 28.07 -17.76
C MET A 416 -3.84 28.51 -16.79
N ASP A 417 -4.88 29.14 -17.32
CA ASP A 417 -6.12 29.40 -16.59
C ASP A 417 -7.03 28.15 -16.51
N SER A 418 -8.19 28.30 -15.87
CA SER A 418 -9.18 27.23 -15.72
C SER A 418 -9.79 26.75 -17.06
N GLN A 419 -9.67 27.55 -18.12
CA GLN A 419 -10.09 27.20 -19.49
C GLN A 419 -8.93 26.60 -20.31
N ARG A 420 -7.76 26.39 -19.69
CA ARG A 420 -6.54 25.86 -20.30
C ARG A 420 -5.89 26.79 -21.33
N ASN A 421 -6.18 28.09 -21.27
CA ASN A 421 -5.48 29.08 -22.08
C ASN A 421 -4.16 29.46 -21.39
N ARG A 422 -3.09 29.60 -22.18
CA ARG A 422 -1.81 30.12 -21.67
C ARG A 422 -1.96 31.58 -21.25
N VAL A 423 -1.55 31.90 -20.04
CA VAL A 423 -1.55 33.26 -19.48
C VAL A 423 -0.14 33.68 -19.04
N ASN A 424 0.17 34.97 -19.15
CA ASN A 424 1.40 35.56 -18.63
C ASN A 424 1.13 36.47 -17.42
N VAL A 425 -0.14 36.73 -17.09
CA VAL A 425 -0.58 37.55 -15.95
C VAL A 425 -1.78 36.85 -15.32
N VAL A 426 -1.81 36.77 -14.00
CA VAL A 426 -2.97 36.28 -13.24
C VAL A 426 -3.99 37.40 -13.16
N SER A 427 -5.20 37.18 -13.67
CA SER A 427 -6.18 38.26 -13.86
C SER A 427 -6.64 38.93 -12.57
N GLU A 428 -6.77 38.15 -11.49
CA GLU A 428 -7.32 38.56 -10.21
C GLU A 428 -6.31 39.36 -9.39
N THR A 429 -5.01 39.12 -9.57
CA THR A 429 -3.93 39.78 -8.83
C THR A 429 -3.17 40.81 -9.67
N GLY A 430 -3.26 40.73 -11.00
CA GLY A 430 -2.46 41.54 -11.92
C GLY A 430 -0.98 41.18 -11.95
N VAL A 431 -0.58 40.07 -11.30
CA VAL A 431 0.83 39.66 -11.17
C VAL A 431 1.28 38.91 -12.41
N SER A 432 2.47 39.27 -12.91
CA SER A 432 3.13 38.59 -14.03
C SER A 432 3.66 37.21 -13.59
N VAL A 433 3.46 36.20 -14.43
CA VAL A 433 3.83 34.79 -14.21
C VAL A 433 4.57 34.21 -15.42
N ARG A 434 5.40 35.03 -16.07
CA ARG A 434 6.08 34.67 -17.32
C ARG A 434 7.35 33.87 -17.05
N TYR A 435 7.47 32.71 -17.68
CA TYR A 435 8.75 31.98 -17.76
C TYR A 435 9.64 32.53 -18.89
N ASP A 436 10.95 32.57 -18.66
CA ASP A 436 11.99 32.99 -19.59
C ASP A 436 13.17 32.02 -19.51
N TYR A 437 13.65 31.47 -20.64
CA TYR A 437 14.69 30.44 -20.66
C TYR A 437 16.02 30.90 -20.04
N ASN A 438 16.34 32.20 -20.20
CA ASN A 438 17.52 32.83 -19.59
C ASN A 438 17.37 33.06 -18.09
N GLN A 439 16.17 32.92 -17.53
CA GLN A 439 15.80 33.12 -16.11
C GLN A 439 16.07 34.53 -15.53
N SER A 440 16.71 35.43 -16.28
CA SER A 440 17.05 36.79 -15.85
C SER A 440 15.87 37.76 -15.84
N THR A 441 14.91 37.59 -16.76
CA THR A 441 13.77 38.52 -16.93
C THR A 441 12.41 37.87 -16.68
N GLY A 442 12.38 36.56 -16.43
CA GLY A 442 11.17 35.81 -16.11
C GLY A 442 10.80 35.94 -14.64
N ASP A 443 9.50 35.82 -14.38
CA ASP A 443 8.91 35.79 -13.04
C ASP A 443 9.02 34.39 -12.39
N ILE A 444 9.34 33.37 -13.19
CA ILE A 444 9.53 31.99 -12.73
C ILE A 444 11.00 31.62 -12.85
N VAL A 445 11.56 31.10 -11.75
CA VAL A 445 12.94 30.61 -11.65
C VAL A 445 12.92 29.11 -11.47
N VAL A 446 13.76 28.38 -12.22
CA VAL A 446 13.81 26.92 -12.24
C VAL A 446 15.22 26.43 -11.85
N ASP A 447 15.29 25.67 -10.76
CA ASP A 447 16.47 24.88 -10.39
C ASP A 447 16.34 23.48 -11.01
N PHE A 448 16.96 23.33 -12.19
CA PHE A 448 16.94 22.08 -12.97
C PHE A 448 17.63 20.90 -12.28
N GLU A 449 18.58 21.17 -11.39
CA GLU A 449 19.32 20.11 -10.69
C GLU A 449 18.47 19.52 -9.56
N ARG A 450 17.85 20.40 -8.77
CA ARG A 450 16.97 20.01 -7.65
C ARG A 450 15.55 19.66 -8.09
N GLY A 451 15.17 19.99 -9.31
CA GLY A 451 13.82 19.68 -9.80
C GLY A 451 12.73 20.53 -9.17
N ILE A 452 13.03 21.80 -8.88
CA ILE A 452 12.10 22.73 -8.25
C ILE A 452 12.01 24.02 -9.07
N PHE A 453 10.89 24.72 -8.95
CA PHE A 453 10.77 26.08 -9.46
C PHE A 453 10.03 26.95 -8.45
N TYR A 454 10.17 28.26 -8.57
CA TYR A 454 9.42 29.20 -7.75
C TYR A 454 9.08 30.48 -8.50
N PHE A 455 8.01 31.13 -8.07
CA PHE A 455 7.66 32.46 -8.54
C PHE A 455 8.43 33.51 -7.75
N ARG A 456 9.04 34.50 -8.42
CA ARG A 456 9.73 35.62 -7.77
C ARG A 456 8.77 36.42 -6.89
N ASN A 457 7.53 36.60 -7.36
CA ASN A 457 6.48 37.10 -6.50
C ASN A 457 6.00 36.00 -5.55
N ARG A 458 6.03 36.28 -4.25
CA ARG A 458 5.63 35.34 -3.19
C ARG A 458 4.12 35.07 -3.18
N LYS A 459 3.32 36.00 -3.72
CA LYS A 459 1.86 35.89 -3.85
C LYS A 459 1.43 36.18 -5.29
N SER A 460 1.68 35.22 -6.19
CA SER A 460 1.30 35.34 -7.60
C SER A 460 -0.19 35.07 -7.86
N PHE A 461 -0.81 34.20 -7.07
CA PHE A 461 -2.19 33.74 -7.23
C PHE A 461 -3.16 34.40 -6.22
N PRO A 462 -4.49 34.24 -6.36
CA PRO A 462 -5.46 34.77 -5.40
C PRO A 462 -5.23 34.25 -3.97
N GLU A 463 -5.67 35.02 -2.97
CA GLU A 463 -5.45 34.69 -1.55
C GLU A 463 -6.03 33.33 -1.13
N SER A 464 -7.08 32.84 -1.82
CA SER A 464 -7.65 31.50 -1.60
C SER A 464 -6.63 30.37 -1.73
N VAL A 465 -5.65 30.53 -2.63
CA VAL A 465 -4.56 29.57 -2.87
C VAL A 465 -3.63 29.46 -1.65
N TYR A 466 -3.53 30.53 -0.87
CA TYR A 466 -2.62 30.62 0.27
C TYR A 466 -3.28 30.40 1.62
N LYS A 467 -4.59 30.15 1.66
CA LYS A 467 -5.30 29.80 2.90
C LYS A 467 -4.73 28.53 3.52
N THR A 468 -4.71 28.52 4.85
CA THR A 468 -4.26 27.39 5.68
C THR A 468 -5.34 27.05 6.69
N PRO A 469 -5.43 25.76 7.10
CA PRO A 469 -4.59 24.65 6.64
C PRO A 469 -4.95 24.08 5.25
N THR A 470 -6.11 24.38 4.66
CA THR A 470 -6.50 23.77 3.37
C THR A 470 -6.46 24.78 2.20
N PRO A 471 -5.39 24.78 1.38
CA PRO A 471 -5.27 25.71 0.25
C PRO A 471 -6.28 25.37 -0.86
N GLN A 472 -6.98 26.38 -1.36
CA GLN A 472 -8.00 26.20 -2.39
C GLN A 472 -7.47 26.67 -3.75
N SER A 473 -7.41 25.76 -4.73
CA SER A 473 -7.00 26.12 -6.09
C SER A 473 -7.91 27.19 -6.68
N ALA A 474 -7.33 28.22 -7.29
CA ALA A 474 -8.07 29.21 -8.07
C ALA A 474 -8.28 28.76 -9.53
N GLY A 475 -7.97 27.49 -9.84
CA GLY A 475 -8.12 26.90 -11.16
C GLY A 475 -6.94 27.12 -12.09
N TYR A 476 -5.86 27.77 -11.63
CA TYR A 476 -4.63 27.92 -12.41
C TYR A 476 -3.75 26.67 -12.34
N LYS A 477 -3.04 26.40 -13.43
CA LYS A 477 -2.08 25.28 -13.50
C LYS A 477 -0.78 25.70 -14.17
N VAL A 478 0.35 25.30 -13.60
CA VAL A 478 1.64 25.38 -14.28
C VAL A 478 1.81 24.14 -15.14
N TYR A 479 1.89 24.35 -16.45
CA TYR A 479 2.19 23.30 -17.43
C TYR A 479 3.69 23.21 -17.65
N THR A 480 4.22 21.98 -17.69
CA THR A 480 5.63 21.74 -17.97
C THR A 480 5.82 20.56 -18.92
N GLU A 481 6.78 20.67 -19.83
CA GLU A 481 7.33 19.57 -20.62
C GLU A 481 8.85 19.62 -20.52
N TYR A 482 9.49 18.51 -20.15
CA TYR A 482 10.94 18.50 -20.00
C TYR A 482 11.53 17.09 -20.14
N ARG A 483 12.85 17.03 -20.35
CA ARG A 483 13.63 15.80 -20.32
C ARG A 483 14.50 15.75 -19.07
N TYR A 484 14.65 14.59 -18.47
CA TYR A 484 15.55 14.39 -17.33
C TYR A 484 16.37 13.11 -17.51
N LEU A 485 17.55 13.09 -16.90
CA LEU A 485 18.44 11.94 -16.94
C LEU A 485 17.95 10.85 -15.99
N GLU A 486 17.64 9.67 -16.51
CA GLU A 486 17.33 8.48 -15.72
C GLU A 486 18.46 7.46 -15.90
N LYS A 487 19.44 7.48 -14.98
CA LYS A 487 20.61 6.59 -15.03
C LYS A 487 20.24 5.11 -15.01
N PHE A 488 19.13 4.76 -14.37
CA PHE A 488 18.62 3.40 -14.27
C PHE A 488 17.24 3.34 -14.88
N PRO A 489 17.11 3.14 -16.21
CA PRO A 489 15.81 3.02 -16.84
C PRO A 489 15.02 1.91 -16.15
N LYS A 490 13.87 2.30 -15.60
CA LYS A 490 12.91 1.38 -15.04
C LYS A 490 11.95 0.95 -16.14
N LEU A 491 11.81 -0.35 -16.33
CA LEU A 491 10.74 -0.92 -17.14
C LEU A 491 9.39 -0.55 -16.53
N LYS A 492 8.39 -0.35 -17.39
CA LYS A 492 7.04 0.08 -17.04
C LYS A 492 6.39 -0.82 -15.99
N HIS A 493 6.69 -2.12 -16.00
CA HIS A 493 6.16 -3.10 -15.05
C HIS A 493 7.27 -3.76 -14.24
N ALA A 494 7.04 -3.83 -12.92
CA ALA A 494 7.80 -4.66 -11.99
C ALA A 494 7.42 -6.14 -12.16
N PHE A 495 8.15 -7.04 -11.50
CA PHE A 495 7.96 -8.49 -11.60
C PHE A 495 8.04 -9.00 -13.04
N VAL A 496 9.12 -8.61 -13.70
CA VAL A 496 9.50 -9.12 -15.01
C VAL A 496 9.77 -10.61 -14.89
N VAL A 497 9.17 -11.41 -15.76
CA VAL A 497 9.39 -12.84 -15.83
C VAL A 497 10.88 -13.07 -16.15
N PRO A 498 11.64 -13.76 -15.28
CA PRO A 498 13.04 -14.03 -15.53
C PRO A 498 13.24 -14.69 -16.90
N TYR A 499 14.27 -14.25 -17.62
CA TYR A 499 14.60 -14.75 -18.96
C TYR A 499 13.59 -14.49 -20.09
N SER A 500 12.58 -13.65 -19.85
CA SER A 500 11.65 -13.24 -20.90
C SER A 500 12.16 -12.07 -21.76
N GLU A 501 13.17 -11.33 -21.29
CA GLU A 501 13.60 -10.10 -21.92
C GLU A 501 14.42 -10.31 -23.20
N ARG A 502 14.29 -9.36 -24.12
CA ARG A 502 15.15 -9.22 -25.30
C ARG A 502 15.37 -7.73 -25.54
N ILE A 503 16.66 -7.34 -25.52
CA ILE A 503 17.07 -5.94 -25.61
C ILE A 503 17.91 -5.72 -26.86
N LEU A 504 17.50 -4.78 -27.70
CA LEU A 504 18.24 -4.29 -28.86
C LEU A 504 18.72 -2.87 -28.59
N MET A 505 19.98 -2.57 -28.89
CA MET A 505 20.56 -1.22 -28.89
C MET A 505 21.01 -0.88 -30.31
N ASP A 506 20.38 0.12 -30.94
CA ASP A 506 20.56 0.46 -32.35
C ASP A 506 20.42 -0.76 -33.29
N GLY A 507 19.50 -1.66 -32.94
CA GLY A 507 19.24 -2.92 -33.66
C GLY A 507 20.19 -4.08 -33.32
N VAL A 508 21.22 -3.86 -32.50
CA VAL A 508 22.15 -4.90 -32.05
C VAL A 508 21.61 -5.57 -30.79
N LEU A 509 21.49 -6.90 -30.81
CA LEU A 509 21.06 -7.69 -29.65
C LEU A 509 22.12 -7.65 -28.53
N LEU A 510 21.72 -7.20 -27.35
CA LEU A 510 22.56 -7.18 -26.16
C LEU A 510 22.52 -8.52 -25.41
N LYS A 511 23.61 -8.85 -24.71
CA LYS A 511 23.70 -10.04 -23.86
C LYS A 511 23.58 -9.69 -22.38
N ARG A 512 22.74 -10.44 -21.66
CA ARG A 512 22.61 -10.33 -20.21
C ARG A 512 23.94 -10.63 -19.52
N ASP A 513 24.18 -9.96 -18.40
CA ASP A 513 25.33 -10.05 -17.51
C ASP A 513 26.67 -9.70 -18.18
N ILE A 514 26.62 -9.19 -19.41
CA ILE A 514 27.77 -8.75 -20.20
C ILE A 514 27.56 -7.31 -20.66
N ASP A 515 26.42 -7.04 -21.31
CA ASP A 515 26.06 -5.72 -21.80
C ASP A 515 25.04 -5.00 -20.88
N TYR A 516 24.21 -5.76 -20.16
CA TYR A 516 23.20 -5.24 -19.24
C TYR A 516 22.89 -6.22 -18.10
N TYR A 517 22.25 -5.70 -17.04
CA TYR A 517 21.69 -6.44 -15.91
C TYR A 517 20.24 -5.98 -15.67
N ILE A 518 19.34 -6.90 -15.30
CA ILE A 518 17.96 -6.58 -14.89
C ILE A 518 17.71 -7.11 -13.48
N ASP A 519 17.19 -6.25 -12.61
CA ASP A 519 16.49 -6.68 -11.41
C ASP A 519 15.04 -7.01 -11.79
N TYR A 520 14.71 -8.30 -11.79
CA TYR A 520 13.41 -8.81 -12.23
C TYR A 520 12.25 -8.41 -11.33
N ASP A 521 12.48 -8.25 -10.03
CA ASP A 521 11.42 -7.90 -9.09
C ASP A 521 11.04 -6.43 -9.24
N SER A 522 12.03 -5.56 -9.35
CA SER A 522 11.78 -4.12 -9.47
C SER A 522 11.59 -3.62 -10.90
N GLY A 523 12.08 -4.36 -11.90
CA GLY A 523 12.12 -3.96 -13.30
C GLY A 523 13.23 -2.95 -13.63
N PHE A 524 14.25 -2.80 -12.78
CA PHE A 524 15.39 -1.90 -13.06
C PHE A 524 16.34 -2.54 -14.07
N LEU A 525 16.57 -1.84 -15.18
CA LEU A 525 17.53 -2.21 -16.21
C LEU A 525 18.80 -1.34 -16.07
N THR A 526 19.95 -1.98 -15.93
CA THR A 526 21.26 -1.32 -15.85
C THR A 526 22.11 -1.71 -17.05
N PHE A 527 22.63 -0.73 -17.79
CA PHE A 527 23.59 -0.99 -18.87
C PHE A 527 25.00 -0.98 -18.31
N LEU A 528 25.78 -2.03 -18.58
CA LEU A 528 27.14 -2.17 -18.05
C LEU A 528 28.16 -1.30 -18.82
N ASN A 529 27.80 -0.84 -20.02
CA ASN A 529 28.61 0.03 -20.88
C ASN A 529 27.87 1.34 -21.23
N GLU A 530 27.59 2.17 -20.22
CA GLU A 530 26.83 3.42 -20.37
C GLU A 530 27.40 4.37 -21.44
N GLY A 531 28.73 4.40 -21.62
CA GLY A 531 29.40 5.28 -22.60
C GLY A 531 29.06 4.98 -24.08
N LYS A 532 28.34 3.89 -24.36
CA LYS A 532 27.81 3.59 -25.71
C LYS A 532 26.45 4.23 -25.97
N ILE A 533 25.78 4.75 -24.93
CA ILE A 533 24.44 5.30 -25.03
C ILE A 533 24.55 6.82 -25.20
N THR A 534 24.19 7.29 -26.38
CA THR A 534 24.08 8.72 -26.71
C THR A 534 22.63 9.17 -26.66
N GLU A 535 22.36 10.47 -26.75
CA GLU A 535 20.99 11.01 -26.78
C GLU A 535 20.13 10.46 -27.95
N ASN A 536 20.76 9.92 -29.00
CA ASN A 536 20.08 9.38 -30.18
C ASN A 536 20.02 7.84 -30.23
N THR A 537 20.65 7.16 -29.27
CA THR A 537 20.71 5.69 -29.24
C THR A 537 19.31 5.13 -28.99
N VAL A 538 18.83 4.26 -29.87
CA VAL A 538 17.50 3.64 -29.76
C VAL A 538 17.62 2.31 -29.06
N ILE A 539 16.87 2.12 -27.98
CA ILE A 539 16.89 0.87 -27.20
C ILE A 539 15.49 0.28 -27.21
N ASP A 540 15.33 -0.90 -27.82
CA ASP A 540 14.08 -1.64 -27.85
C ASP A 540 14.13 -2.81 -26.85
N VAL A 541 13.24 -2.80 -25.87
CA VAL A 541 13.14 -3.83 -24.83
C VAL A 541 11.79 -4.52 -24.92
N THR A 542 11.79 -5.83 -25.19
CA THR A 542 10.60 -6.68 -25.16
C THR A 542 10.73 -7.65 -24.00
N TYR A 543 9.71 -7.79 -23.14
CA TYR A 543 9.75 -8.68 -21.96
C TYR A 543 8.34 -9.17 -21.59
N GLU A 544 8.21 -10.08 -20.63
CA GLU A 544 6.94 -10.47 -20.02
C GLU A 544 6.94 -10.09 -18.53
N TRP A 545 5.79 -9.74 -17.97
CA TRP A 545 5.65 -9.42 -16.54
C TRP A 545 4.45 -10.14 -15.92
N SER A 546 4.54 -10.47 -14.62
CA SER A 546 3.47 -11.16 -13.88
C SER A 546 3.51 -10.79 -12.40
N LEU A 547 2.37 -10.40 -11.86
CA LEU A 547 2.25 -10.10 -10.42
C LEU A 547 2.37 -11.40 -9.59
N PRO A 548 3.13 -11.37 -8.47
CA PRO A 548 3.22 -12.51 -7.55
C PRO A 548 1.83 -12.95 -7.09
N GLY A 549 1.57 -14.26 -7.14
CA GLY A 549 0.28 -14.86 -6.74
C GLY A 549 -0.85 -14.73 -7.77
N LEU A 550 -0.65 -14.01 -8.88
CA LEU A 550 -1.62 -13.82 -9.96
C LEU A 550 -1.09 -14.45 -11.25
N GLN A 551 -1.53 -15.67 -11.57
CA GLN A 551 -1.25 -16.30 -12.87
C GLN A 551 -2.12 -15.68 -13.96
N VAL A 552 -1.54 -14.73 -14.69
CA VAL A 552 -2.13 -14.13 -15.90
C VAL A 552 -1.32 -14.60 -17.11
N GLY A 553 -1.39 -15.91 -17.38
CA GLY A 553 -0.78 -16.51 -18.56
C GLY A 553 -1.78 -16.61 -19.69
N GLU A 554 -1.47 -16.03 -20.85
CA GLU A 554 -2.24 -16.24 -22.08
C GLU A 554 -1.84 -17.56 -22.73
N THR A 555 -2.80 -18.29 -23.29
CA THR A 555 -2.49 -19.48 -24.08
C THR A 555 -2.16 -19.05 -25.50
N PHE A 556 -0.96 -19.35 -25.97
CA PHE A 556 -0.55 -19.12 -27.35
C PHE A 556 -0.58 -20.42 -28.13
N PHE A 557 -1.01 -20.37 -29.39
CA PHE A 557 -0.96 -21.50 -30.31
C PHE A 557 -0.46 -21.04 -31.68
N GLY A 558 0.23 -21.93 -32.37
CA GLY A 558 0.76 -21.65 -33.70
C GLY A 558 0.96 -22.93 -34.50
N SER A 559 0.74 -22.83 -35.80
CA SER A 559 0.97 -23.92 -36.76
C SER A 559 1.57 -23.33 -38.03
N ARG A 560 2.63 -23.93 -38.54
CA ARG A 560 3.16 -23.67 -39.87
C ARG A 560 3.25 -24.97 -40.65
N MET A 561 2.79 -24.95 -41.89
CA MET A 561 2.93 -26.06 -42.84
C MET A 561 3.71 -25.56 -44.05
N GLU A 562 4.69 -26.33 -44.50
CA GLU A 562 5.45 -26.07 -45.72
C GLU A 562 5.43 -27.31 -46.59
N TYR A 563 5.11 -27.16 -47.88
CA TYR A 563 5.16 -28.23 -48.85
C TYR A 563 6.17 -27.91 -49.95
N GLN A 564 7.09 -28.85 -50.17
CA GLN A 564 8.03 -28.81 -51.29
C GLN A 564 7.36 -29.41 -52.53
N LEU A 565 6.72 -28.56 -53.34
CA LEU A 565 6.01 -28.98 -54.55
C LEU A 565 6.97 -29.54 -55.61
N TYR A 566 8.12 -28.88 -55.78
CA TYR A 566 9.23 -29.31 -56.64
C TYR A 566 10.54 -29.07 -55.89
N ARG A 567 11.67 -29.60 -56.40
CA ARG A 567 12.99 -29.42 -55.76
C ARG A 567 13.32 -27.96 -55.43
N ASN A 568 12.79 -27.01 -56.21
CA ASN A 568 13.05 -25.60 -56.08
C ASN A 568 11.81 -24.73 -55.76
N VAL A 569 10.63 -25.32 -55.56
CA VAL A 569 9.38 -24.58 -55.27
C VAL A 569 8.83 -25.01 -53.91
N HIS A 570 8.70 -24.04 -53.01
CA HIS A 570 8.19 -24.20 -51.66
C HIS A 570 6.94 -23.35 -51.49
N ILE A 571 5.92 -23.91 -50.85
CA ILE A 571 4.70 -23.19 -50.48
C ILE A 571 4.52 -23.37 -48.98
N GLY A 572 4.27 -22.29 -48.25
CA GLY A 572 4.01 -22.32 -46.83
C GLY A 572 2.70 -21.64 -46.47
N ALA A 573 2.19 -22.01 -45.30
CA ALA A 573 1.05 -21.39 -44.67
C ALA A 573 1.23 -21.41 -43.16
N SER A 574 0.89 -20.31 -42.50
CA SER A 574 0.99 -20.16 -41.05
C SER A 574 -0.32 -19.68 -40.45
N VAL A 575 -0.66 -20.19 -39.27
CA VAL A 575 -1.73 -19.67 -38.42
C VAL A 575 -1.19 -19.56 -37.00
N MET A 576 -1.44 -18.44 -36.34
CA MET A 576 -1.08 -18.26 -34.94
C MET A 576 -2.11 -17.39 -34.22
N GLY A 577 -2.18 -17.53 -32.91
CA GLY A 577 -2.94 -16.62 -32.08
C GLY A 577 -2.79 -16.88 -30.60
N ASN A 578 -3.32 -15.96 -29.81
CA ASN A 578 -3.39 -16.08 -28.35
C ASN A 578 -4.84 -16.15 -27.87
N THR A 579 -5.05 -16.73 -26.71
CA THR A 579 -6.34 -16.78 -26.03
C THR A 579 -6.13 -16.41 -24.57
N PRO A 580 -6.67 -15.27 -24.11
CA PRO A 580 -6.56 -14.90 -22.71
C PRO A 580 -7.45 -15.79 -21.82
N PRO A 581 -7.16 -15.88 -20.52
CA PRO A 581 -7.98 -16.65 -19.58
C PRO A 581 -9.41 -16.10 -19.48
N ALA A 582 -10.40 -16.99 -19.32
CA ALA A 582 -11.81 -16.62 -19.19
C ALA A 582 -12.07 -15.89 -17.86
N ARG A 583 -12.63 -14.67 -17.93
CA ARG A 583 -12.99 -13.87 -16.75
C ARG A 583 -14.45 -14.05 -16.39
N GLN A 584 -14.73 -14.21 -15.09
CA GLN A 584 -16.09 -14.33 -14.55
C GLN A 584 -16.81 -12.98 -14.39
N ARG A 585 -16.07 -11.86 -14.35
CA ARG A 585 -16.61 -10.50 -14.18
C ARG A 585 -16.16 -9.59 -15.31
N VAL A 586 -16.95 -8.54 -15.56
CA VAL A 586 -16.59 -7.48 -16.51
C VAL A 586 -15.32 -6.80 -15.99
N PRO A 587 -14.25 -6.70 -16.81
CA PRO A 587 -12.99 -6.12 -16.37
C PRO A 587 -13.08 -4.59 -16.28
N ASP A 588 -12.20 -3.99 -15.48
CA ASP A 588 -11.90 -2.56 -15.54
C ASP A 588 -11.27 -2.21 -16.89
N ILE A 589 -11.51 -0.99 -17.40
CA ILE A 589 -10.97 -0.48 -18.66
C ILE A 589 -9.44 -0.56 -18.74
N ARG A 590 -8.73 -0.53 -17.61
CA ARG A 590 -7.27 -0.65 -17.53
C ARG A 590 -6.76 -2.09 -17.53
N SER A 591 -7.66 -3.07 -17.49
CA SER A 591 -7.33 -4.49 -17.30
C SER A 591 -7.97 -5.40 -18.35
N THR A 592 -8.45 -4.86 -19.47
CA THR A 592 -9.10 -5.64 -20.53
C THR A 592 -8.14 -6.68 -21.13
N SER A 593 -8.66 -7.84 -21.51
CA SER A 593 -7.87 -8.88 -22.16
C SER A 593 -8.02 -8.81 -23.68
N SER A 594 -6.90 -8.93 -24.39
CA SER A 594 -6.85 -8.84 -25.85
C SER A 594 -6.62 -10.21 -26.50
N ASN A 595 -6.93 -10.32 -27.79
CA ASN A 595 -6.66 -11.49 -28.62
C ASN A 595 -6.20 -11.01 -30.01
N LEU A 596 -5.12 -11.59 -30.51
CA LEU A 596 -4.59 -11.42 -31.85
C LEU A 596 -4.55 -12.79 -32.54
N GLN A 597 -5.15 -12.87 -33.72
CA GLN A 597 -5.01 -14.00 -34.63
C GLN A 597 -4.31 -13.54 -35.91
N VAL A 598 -3.36 -14.33 -36.41
CA VAL A 598 -2.64 -14.06 -37.66
C VAL A 598 -2.66 -15.30 -38.55
N THR A 599 -2.93 -15.09 -39.84
CA THR A 599 -2.89 -16.11 -40.89
C THR A 599 -2.01 -15.61 -42.03
N GLU A 600 -1.19 -16.49 -42.59
CA GLU A 600 -0.20 -16.15 -43.61
C GLU A 600 -0.05 -17.27 -44.63
N ALA A 601 0.34 -16.90 -45.87
CA ALA A 601 0.73 -17.82 -46.92
C ALA A 601 1.89 -17.26 -47.73
N ASP A 602 2.89 -18.09 -47.98
CA ASP A 602 4.09 -17.76 -48.73
C ASP A 602 4.39 -18.75 -49.86
N VAL A 603 5.06 -18.25 -50.89
CA VAL A 603 5.61 -19.05 -51.99
C VAL A 603 7.06 -18.62 -52.18
N ARG A 604 7.97 -19.59 -52.18
CA ARG A 604 9.39 -19.37 -52.44
C ARG A 604 9.87 -20.28 -53.57
N VAL A 605 10.35 -19.66 -54.64
CA VAL A 605 10.98 -20.35 -55.76
C VAL A 605 12.47 -20.04 -55.75
N THR A 606 13.29 -21.07 -55.79
CA THR A 606 14.75 -20.96 -55.83
C THR A 606 15.28 -21.36 -57.20
N ASP A 607 16.50 -20.96 -57.51
CA ASP A 607 17.24 -21.46 -58.66
C ASP A 607 16.51 -21.35 -60.01
N ILE A 608 15.94 -20.18 -60.32
CA ILE A 608 15.21 -19.96 -61.59
C ILE A 608 16.22 -19.65 -62.72
N PRO A 609 16.33 -20.51 -63.75
CA PRO A 609 17.22 -20.26 -64.88
C PRO A 609 16.61 -19.25 -65.86
N LEU A 610 17.32 -18.18 -66.18
CA LEU A 610 16.92 -17.19 -67.19
C LEU A 610 17.66 -17.51 -68.50
N GLY A 611 17.10 -18.47 -69.25
CA GLY A 611 17.72 -19.23 -70.36
C GLY A 611 18.20 -18.45 -71.59
N ILE A 612 18.25 -17.12 -71.56
CA ILE A 612 18.71 -16.27 -72.66
C ILE A 612 19.90 -15.38 -72.28
N LEU A 613 20.22 -15.24 -71.00
CA LEU A 613 21.31 -14.38 -70.50
C LEU A 613 22.40 -15.16 -69.75
N GLY A 614 22.26 -16.48 -69.59
CA GLY A 614 23.14 -17.27 -68.72
C GLY A 614 23.04 -16.88 -67.23
N LEU A 615 22.04 -16.10 -66.86
CA LEU A 615 21.80 -15.62 -65.49
C LEU A 615 20.92 -16.62 -64.73
N LYS A 616 21.20 -16.78 -63.44
CA LYS A 616 20.40 -17.59 -62.51
C LYS A 616 19.84 -16.67 -61.43
N MET A 617 18.52 -16.53 -61.35
CA MET A 617 17.90 -15.84 -60.24
C MET A 617 17.88 -16.79 -59.03
N THR A 618 18.57 -16.42 -57.96
CA THR A 618 18.80 -17.26 -56.78
C THR A 618 17.51 -17.57 -56.01
N SER A 619 16.64 -16.57 -55.84
CA SER A 619 15.33 -16.77 -55.21
C SER A 619 14.31 -15.70 -55.60
N LEU A 620 13.06 -16.10 -55.72
CA LEU A 620 11.88 -15.24 -55.74
C LEU A 620 10.95 -15.68 -54.60
N ALA A 621 10.49 -14.75 -53.79
CA ALA A 621 9.54 -15.00 -52.71
C ALA A 621 8.33 -14.08 -52.83
N HIS A 622 7.16 -14.58 -52.46
CA HIS A 622 5.93 -13.80 -52.32
C HIS A 622 5.22 -14.25 -51.05
N GLU A 623 4.72 -13.29 -50.27
CA GLU A 623 4.06 -13.55 -48.99
C GLU A 623 2.81 -12.68 -48.85
N ARG A 624 1.78 -13.22 -48.21
CA ARG A 624 0.58 -12.49 -47.82
C ARG A 624 0.14 -12.90 -46.42
N ALA A 625 0.06 -11.93 -45.51
CA ALA A 625 -0.46 -12.10 -44.16
C ALA A 625 -1.75 -11.29 -43.91
N ARG A 626 -2.58 -11.77 -42.99
CA ARG A 626 -3.76 -11.10 -42.45
C ARG A 626 -3.80 -11.30 -40.94
N SER A 627 -4.07 -10.23 -40.21
CA SER A 627 -4.26 -10.26 -38.76
C SER A 627 -5.64 -9.77 -38.36
N GLU A 628 -6.21 -10.35 -37.31
CA GLU A 628 -7.45 -9.92 -36.65
C GLU A 628 -7.15 -9.68 -35.18
N PHE A 629 -7.27 -8.42 -34.74
CA PHE A 629 -7.01 -8.00 -33.37
C PHE A 629 -8.31 -7.58 -32.68
N ASN A 630 -8.59 -8.20 -31.53
CA ASN A 630 -9.64 -7.80 -30.62
C ASN A 630 -9.01 -7.26 -29.33
N PRO A 631 -9.07 -5.94 -29.05
CA PRO A 631 -8.49 -5.35 -27.84
C PRO A 631 -9.23 -5.71 -26.55
N ASN A 632 -10.50 -6.16 -26.64
CA ASN A 632 -11.31 -6.51 -25.47
C ASN A 632 -12.22 -7.71 -25.76
N THR A 633 -11.80 -8.88 -25.30
CA THR A 633 -12.59 -10.12 -25.45
C THR A 633 -13.91 -10.11 -24.67
N ALA A 634 -14.08 -9.24 -23.68
CA ALA A 634 -15.34 -9.10 -22.93
C ALA A 634 -16.39 -8.21 -23.62
N GLY A 635 -16.00 -7.41 -24.63
CA GLY A 635 -16.87 -6.50 -25.38
C GLY A 635 -17.40 -5.29 -24.59
N LYS A 636 -17.17 -5.23 -23.27
CA LYS A 636 -17.46 -4.11 -22.38
C LYS A 636 -16.40 -4.04 -21.28
N ALA A 637 -16.24 -2.86 -20.69
CA ALA A 637 -15.35 -2.64 -19.55
C ALA A 637 -15.99 -1.65 -18.57
N ILE A 638 -15.66 -1.77 -17.30
CA ILE A 638 -16.07 -0.86 -16.25
C ILE A 638 -15.15 0.37 -16.31
N VAL A 639 -15.74 1.56 -16.38
CA VAL A 639 -15.01 2.84 -16.26
C VAL A 639 -14.85 3.22 -14.80
N ASP A 640 -15.92 3.07 -14.03
CA ASP A 640 -15.93 3.16 -12.57
C ASP A 640 -17.00 2.21 -12.03
N SER A 641 -16.69 1.50 -10.95
CA SER A 641 -17.62 0.58 -10.28
C SER A 641 -18.42 1.24 -9.18
N MET A 642 -18.08 2.47 -8.79
CA MET A 642 -18.55 3.15 -7.58
C MET A 642 -18.24 2.40 -6.27
N GLU A 643 -17.51 1.29 -6.34
CA GLU A 643 -17.01 0.56 -5.19
C GLU A 643 -15.86 1.35 -4.55
N GLY A 644 -16.00 1.69 -3.28
CA GLY A 644 -14.99 2.46 -2.54
C GLY A 644 -15.01 3.97 -2.82
N ILE A 645 -16.16 4.53 -3.20
CA ILE A 645 -16.36 6.00 -3.24
C ILE A 645 -16.56 6.61 -1.85
N LYS A 646 -17.07 5.82 -0.89
CA LYS A 646 -17.26 6.24 0.51
C LYS A 646 -15.88 6.48 1.14
N GLN A 647 -15.64 7.69 1.63
CA GLN A 647 -14.44 8.04 2.40
C GLN A 647 -14.82 8.21 3.87
N GLU A 648 -14.41 7.28 4.71
CA GLU A 648 -14.87 7.19 6.10
C GLU A 648 -13.72 7.41 7.08
N ASN A 649 -13.96 8.25 8.08
CA ASN A 649 -13.12 8.41 9.26
C ASN A 649 -13.96 8.04 10.48
N SER A 650 -13.65 6.91 11.13
CA SER A 650 -14.45 6.39 12.24
C SER A 650 -13.78 6.62 13.58
N ALA A 651 -14.59 6.92 14.60
CA ALA A 651 -14.19 6.78 15.99
C ALA A 651 -13.88 5.31 16.29
N SER A 652 -12.95 5.07 17.20
CA SER A 652 -12.61 3.71 17.64
C SER A 652 -13.73 3.21 18.52
N LEU A 653 -14.16 1.98 18.29
CA LEU A 653 -15.13 1.33 19.19
C LEU A 653 -14.43 0.70 20.40
N HIS A 654 -13.11 0.67 20.45
CA HIS A 654 -12.39 0.04 21.55
C HIS A 654 -12.50 0.90 22.82
N LYS A 655 -12.86 0.29 23.96
CA LYS A 655 -13.10 0.99 25.24
C LYS A 655 -11.92 1.87 25.65
N ASP A 656 -10.75 1.34 25.39
CA ASP A 656 -9.43 1.87 25.68
C ASP A 656 -9.00 3.07 24.80
N SER A 657 -9.80 3.41 23.78
CA SER A 657 -9.60 4.61 22.98
C SER A 657 -10.36 5.83 23.52
N TRP A 658 -11.18 5.63 24.55
CA TRP A 658 -11.99 6.67 25.16
C TRP A 658 -11.49 6.98 26.57
N LYS A 659 -11.55 8.26 26.93
CA LYS A 659 -11.21 8.82 28.24
C LYS A 659 -12.42 9.53 28.82
N SER A 660 -12.41 9.77 30.13
CA SER A 660 -13.35 10.71 30.76
C SER A 660 -13.20 12.08 30.09
N GLY A 661 -14.31 12.73 29.74
CA GLY A 661 -14.29 14.02 29.05
C GLY A 661 -14.97 15.10 29.87
N SER A 662 -14.53 16.34 29.75
CA SER A 662 -15.25 17.48 30.34
C SER A 662 -16.64 17.63 29.72
N ASN A 663 -17.63 17.91 30.56
CA ASN A 663 -18.95 18.30 30.08
C ASN A 663 -18.86 19.65 29.34
N PRO A 664 -19.76 19.92 28.38
CA PRO A 664 -20.01 21.28 27.91
C PRO A 664 -20.10 22.26 29.09
N SER A 665 -19.50 23.44 28.95
CA SER A 665 -19.34 24.41 30.06
C SER A 665 -20.63 24.74 30.84
N GLU A 666 -21.78 24.62 30.18
CA GLU A 666 -23.13 24.82 30.74
C GLU A 666 -23.68 23.68 31.60
N LEU A 667 -23.06 22.49 31.60
CA LEU A 667 -23.61 21.26 32.20
C LEU A 667 -22.90 20.81 33.49
N GLY A 668 -21.91 21.55 33.98
CA GLY A 668 -21.22 21.29 35.25
C GLY A 668 -20.45 19.96 35.28
N TYR A 669 -19.86 19.64 36.43
CA TYR A 669 -19.05 18.43 36.63
C TYR A 669 -19.89 17.21 37.03
N TYR A 670 -19.31 16.01 36.98
CA TYR A 670 -20.00 14.73 37.26
C TYR A 670 -19.12 13.77 38.08
N PRO A 671 -19.71 12.89 38.92
CA PRO A 671 -18.92 11.89 39.66
C PRO A 671 -18.35 10.83 38.71
N SER A 672 -17.22 10.21 39.05
CA SER A 672 -16.50 9.27 38.15
C SER A 672 -17.35 8.08 37.70
N ASN A 673 -18.30 7.66 38.54
CA ASN A 673 -19.20 6.54 38.27
C ASN A 673 -20.43 6.92 37.43
N ALA A 674 -20.63 8.18 37.06
CA ALA A 674 -21.76 8.61 36.25
C ALA A 674 -21.71 8.05 34.82
N ILE A 675 -20.52 7.66 34.34
CA ILE A 675 -20.33 7.04 33.04
C ILE A 675 -19.30 5.92 33.15
N THR A 676 -19.59 4.78 32.52
CA THR A 676 -18.65 3.67 32.38
C THR A 676 -18.82 3.04 31.01
N TRP A 677 -17.75 2.52 30.42
CA TRP A 677 -17.83 1.92 29.09
C TRP A 677 -17.00 0.64 28.97
N ASP A 678 -17.45 -0.25 28.10
CA ASP A 678 -16.79 -1.52 27.83
C ASP A 678 -17.01 -1.96 26.38
N ASN A 679 -16.35 -3.04 25.97
CA ASN A 679 -16.58 -3.68 24.69
C ASN A 679 -17.52 -4.88 24.81
N GLU A 680 -18.40 -5.03 23.83
CA GLU A 680 -19.27 -6.21 23.68
C GLU A 680 -19.12 -6.74 22.25
N VAL A 681 -19.35 -8.04 22.04
CA VAL A 681 -19.33 -8.65 20.71
C VAL A 681 -20.77 -8.98 20.29
N VAL A 682 -21.16 -8.51 19.11
CA VAL A 682 -22.53 -8.63 18.58
C VAL A 682 -22.46 -9.14 17.14
N TYR A 683 -23.41 -9.98 16.73
CA TYR A 683 -23.47 -10.43 15.33
C TYR A 683 -23.79 -9.28 14.39
N VAL A 684 -23.06 -9.18 13.27
CA VAL A 684 -23.26 -8.14 12.25
C VAL A 684 -24.69 -8.15 11.71
N ARG A 685 -25.30 -9.34 11.59
CA ARG A 685 -26.71 -9.48 11.17
C ARG A 685 -27.70 -8.80 12.11
N ASP A 686 -27.41 -8.76 13.41
CA ASP A 686 -28.31 -8.19 14.41
C ASP A 686 -28.22 -6.66 14.39
N ILE A 687 -27.05 -6.12 14.03
CA ILE A 687 -26.83 -4.68 13.86
C ILE A 687 -27.54 -4.17 12.60
N ARG A 688 -27.31 -4.83 11.46
CA ARG A 688 -27.77 -4.33 10.15
C ARG A 688 -29.19 -4.74 9.77
N GLY A 689 -29.81 -5.69 10.48
CA GLY A 689 -31.18 -6.14 10.22
C GLY A 689 -31.39 -6.86 8.88
N ILE A 690 -30.30 -7.26 8.19
CA ILE A 690 -30.35 -7.88 6.86
C ILE A 690 -29.81 -9.31 6.95
N GLU A 691 -30.69 -10.30 6.84
CA GLU A 691 -30.29 -11.68 6.62
C GLU A 691 -29.97 -11.93 5.13
N GLY A 692 -28.73 -12.33 4.83
CA GLY A 692 -28.41 -12.96 3.53
C GLY A 692 -28.00 -12.03 2.39
N GLU A 693 -27.52 -10.82 2.67
CA GLU A 693 -26.79 -10.04 1.67
C GLU A 693 -25.51 -10.76 1.21
N ALA A 694 -25.17 -10.60 -0.08
CA ALA A 694 -23.99 -11.23 -0.66
C ALA A 694 -22.71 -10.62 -0.08
N GLY A 695 -22.19 -11.21 1.01
CA GLY A 695 -20.92 -10.80 1.60
C GLY A 695 -20.85 -10.94 3.11
N ILE A 696 -21.99 -10.92 3.81
CA ILE A 696 -22.02 -11.02 5.28
C ILE A 696 -22.19 -12.49 5.68
N ARG A 697 -21.26 -13.02 6.48
CA ARG A 697 -21.37 -14.41 6.97
C ARG A 697 -22.33 -14.48 8.16
N LYS A 698 -23.03 -15.61 8.32
CA LYS A 698 -23.98 -15.81 9.44
C LYS A 698 -23.31 -15.80 10.82
N ASP A 699 -22.04 -16.18 10.85
CA ASP A 699 -21.16 -16.23 12.01
C ASP A 699 -20.27 -14.98 12.14
N GLU A 700 -20.55 -13.92 11.37
CA GLU A 700 -19.77 -12.69 11.42
C GLU A 700 -20.15 -11.85 12.64
N GLU A 701 -19.16 -11.59 13.48
CA GLU A 701 -19.27 -10.85 14.73
C GLU A 701 -18.49 -9.54 14.65
N GLN A 702 -19.01 -8.50 15.28
CA GLN A 702 -18.37 -7.19 15.39
C GLN A 702 -18.31 -6.75 16.85
N ARG A 703 -17.19 -6.12 17.21
CA ARG A 703 -17.04 -5.42 18.49
C ARG A 703 -17.87 -4.13 18.48
N VAL A 704 -18.59 -3.86 19.56
CA VAL A 704 -19.36 -2.64 19.80
C VAL A 704 -18.90 -1.97 21.09
N LEU A 705 -19.08 -0.66 21.19
CA LEU A 705 -18.83 0.12 22.40
C LEU A 705 -20.11 0.21 23.22
N LYS A 706 -20.13 -0.34 24.42
CA LYS A 706 -21.25 -0.25 25.36
C LYS A 706 -20.96 0.84 26.38
N VAL A 707 -21.84 1.84 26.47
CA VAL A 707 -21.72 2.99 27.37
C VAL A 707 -22.87 2.94 28.38
N ASN A 708 -22.57 2.75 29.66
CA ASN A 708 -23.54 2.84 30.75
C ASN A 708 -23.46 4.22 31.39
N TYR A 709 -24.61 4.76 31.77
CA TYR A 709 -24.71 6.06 32.42
C TYR A 709 -25.64 6.02 33.64
N ASP A 710 -25.33 6.82 34.66
CA ASP A 710 -26.16 7.08 35.83
C ASP A 710 -26.06 8.56 36.23
N LEU A 711 -27.10 9.31 35.87
CA LEU A 711 -27.20 10.75 36.10
C LEU A 711 -28.11 11.07 37.29
N SER A 712 -28.18 10.19 38.29
CA SER A 712 -28.90 10.47 39.54
C SER A 712 -28.23 11.57 40.38
N GLY A 713 -26.90 11.71 40.27
CA GLY A 713 -26.08 12.69 41.00
C GLY A 713 -25.55 13.86 40.16
N SER A 714 -25.82 13.90 38.85
CA SER A 714 -25.32 14.92 37.92
C SER A 714 -26.32 15.20 36.80
N THR A 715 -26.11 16.29 36.07
CA THR A 715 -26.95 16.69 34.92
C THR A 715 -26.55 15.98 33.64
N ALA A 716 -25.26 15.76 33.44
CA ALA A 716 -24.70 15.11 32.26
C ALA A 716 -23.39 14.40 32.61
N CYS A 717 -22.94 13.53 31.70
CA CYS A 717 -21.63 12.91 31.73
C CYS A 717 -21.06 12.84 30.32
N SER A 718 -19.74 12.90 30.18
CA SER A 718 -19.08 12.92 28.88
C SER A 718 -17.90 11.96 28.81
N MET A 719 -17.68 11.42 27.62
CA MET A 719 -16.47 10.68 27.27
C MET A 719 -15.91 11.24 25.97
N VAL A 720 -14.58 11.22 25.85
CA VAL A 720 -13.86 11.80 24.73
C VAL A 720 -12.87 10.82 24.14
N GLN A 721 -12.74 10.85 22.83
CA GLN A 721 -11.69 10.14 22.11
C GLN A 721 -10.84 11.15 21.33
N SER A 722 -9.53 11.03 21.46
CA SER A 722 -8.57 11.69 20.58
C SER A 722 -8.51 10.96 19.24
N LEU A 723 -8.89 11.66 18.17
CA LEU A 723 -8.81 11.17 16.78
C LEU A 723 -7.44 11.45 16.17
N SER A 724 -6.85 12.60 16.50
CA SER A 724 -5.53 13.03 16.05
C SER A 724 -4.99 14.13 16.96
N ASN A 725 -3.72 14.03 17.39
CA ASN A 725 -3.06 15.10 18.16
C ASN A 725 -2.81 16.34 17.29
N THR A 726 -2.74 16.18 15.96
CA THR A 726 -2.48 17.27 15.01
C THR A 726 -3.75 17.85 14.38
N GLY A 727 -4.88 17.17 14.54
CA GLY A 727 -6.13 17.44 13.83
C GLY A 727 -6.26 16.66 12.52
N LEU A 728 -7.51 16.39 12.15
CA LEU A 728 -7.94 15.79 10.89
C LEU A 728 -8.78 16.80 10.11
N ASP A 729 -8.61 16.84 8.79
CA ASP A 729 -9.42 17.66 7.88
C ASP A 729 -10.71 16.92 7.51
N PHE A 730 -11.84 17.46 7.96
CA PHE A 730 -13.19 17.00 7.65
C PHE A 730 -13.97 17.98 6.74
N SER A 731 -13.32 18.98 6.14
CA SER A 731 -13.95 19.98 5.28
C SER A 731 -14.68 19.37 4.06
N GLU A 732 -14.14 18.29 3.49
CA GLU A 732 -14.73 17.54 2.38
C GLU A 732 -15.76 16.49 2.81
N LYS A 733 -15.96 16.29 4.11
CA LYS A 733 -16.94 15.36 4.64
C LYS A 733 -18.36 15.93 4.51
N LEU A 734 -19.34 15.03 4.54
CA LEU A 734 -20.74 15.33 4.21
C LEU A 734 -21.67 15.11 5.39
N TYR A 735 -21.48 14.01 6.13
CA TYR A 735 -22.36 13.65 7.24
C TYR A 735 -21.65 12.81 8.30
N LEU A 736 -22.21 12.80 9.50
CA LEU A 736 -21.96 11.82 10.54
C LEU A 736 -22.92 10.64 10.36
N GLU A 737 -22.38 9.42 10.30
CA GLU A 737 -23.12 8.16 10.27
C GLU A 737 -22.97 7.47 11.63
N VAL A 738 -24.08 7.16 12.29
CA VAL A 738 -24.08 6.56 13.63
C VAL A 738 -24.94 5.32 13.65
N TRP A 739 -24.36 4.19 14.01
CA TRP A 739 -25.08 2.96 14.33
C TRP A 739 -25.17 2.80 15.84
N ILE A 740 -26.37 2.91 16.39
CA ILE A 740 -26.63 2.92 17.82
C ILE A 740 -27.79 2.01 18.21
N GLN A 741 -27.62 1.25 19.27
CA GLN A 741 -28.69 0.55 19.98
C GLN A 741 -29.19 1.40 21.14
N GLY A 742 -30.48 1.74 21.11
CA GLY A 742 -31.14 2.50 22.17
C GLY A 742 -31.61 1.64 23.34
N ASP A 743 -31.81 2.27 24.49
CA ASP A 743 -32.31 1.67 25.73
C ASP A 743 -33.78 1.96 26.03
N ASN A 744 -34.44 2.75 25.16
CA ASN A 744 -35.82 3.21 25.30
C ASN A 744 -36.11 4.01 26.59
N ASN A 745 -35.11 4.68 27.17
CA ASN A 745 -35.27 5.50 28.38
C ASN A 745 -35.63 6.97 28.11
N GLY A 746 -35.76 7.35 26.83
CA GLY A 746 -36.02 8.72 26.39
C GLY A 746 -34.90 9.69 26.76
N SER A 747 -33.67 9.20 26.90
CA SER A 747 -32.50 10.02 27.21
C SER A 747 -32.08 10.86 26.00
N ASP A 748 -31.44 11.99 26.23
CA ASP A 748 -30.83 12.83 25.20
C ASP A 748 -29.32 12.65 25.23
N PHE A 749 -28.71 12.63 24.05
CA PHE A 749 -27.25 12.56 23.90
C PHE A 749 -26.82 13.42 22.73
N GLU A 750 -25.56 13.87 22.78
CA GLU A 750 -24.95 14.63 21.72
C GLU A 750 -23.57 14.06 21.36
N ILE A 751 -23.23 14.16 20.08
CA ILE A 751 -21.91 13.87 19.54
C ILE A 751 -21.34 15.20 19.05
N ASN A 752 -20.12 15.51 19.46
CA ASN A 752 -19.44 16.75 19.12
C ASN A 752 -18.08 16.46 18.52
N LEU A 753 -17.65 17.28 17.57
CA LEU A 753 -16.31 17.24 16.96
C LEU A 753 -15.58 18.53 17.31
N GLY A 754 -14.31 18.48 17.69
CA GLY A 754 -13.55 19.69 18.00
C GLY A 754 -12.27 19.47 18.81
N GLU A 755 -11.93 20.48 19.60
CA GLU A 755 -10.92 20.46 20.67
C GLU A 755 -11.67 20.78 21.96
N PHE A 756 -11.66 19.89 22.95
CA PHE A 756 -12.48 20.01 24.16
C PHE A 756 -11.64 20.48 25.35
N ASN A 757 -12.34 20.93 26.40
CA ASN A 757 -11.69 21.20 27.67
C ASN A 757 -11.09 19.88 28.23
N GLU A 758 -9.80 19.90 28.56
CA GLU A 758 -9.03 18.77 29.08
C GLU A 758 -9.04 18.70 30.61
N ASP A 759 -9.40 19.80 31.28
CA ASP A 759 -9.63 19.87 32.73
C ASP A 759 -11.03 19.29 33.04
N VAL A 760 -11.06 17.99 33.34
CA VAL A 760 -12.30 17.21 33.49
C VAL A 760 -12.95 17.44 34.85
N ASP A 761 -12.17 17.73 35.89
CA ASP A 761 -12.65 17.91 37.27
C ASP A 761 -12.59 19.35 37.81
N GLY A 762 -11.97 20.28 37.07
CA GLY A 762 -12.02 21.71 37.35
C GLY A 762 -10.96 22.21 38.32
N ASP A 763 -9.88 21.45 38.53
CA ASP A 763 -8.84 21.80 39.50
C ASP A 763 -7.66 22.58 38.90
N TYR A 764 -7.56 22.62 37.56
CA TYR A 764 -6.43 23.20 36.85
C TYR A 764 -6.42 24.74 36.88
N ASP A 765 -5.31 25.30 37.33
CA ASP A 765 -5.02 26.73 37.26
C ASP A 765 -4.09 27.05 36.08
N PRO A 766 -4.59 27.72 35.02
CA PRO A 766 -3.79 28.03 33.84
C PRO A 766 -2.69 29.08 34.08
N GLU A 767 -2.78 29.91 35.12
CA GLU A 767 -1.75 30.91 35.43
C GLU A 767 -0.53 30.26 36.13
N THR A 768 -0.79 29.37 37.08
CA THR A 768 0.25 28.71 37.87
C THR A 768 0.65 27.33 37.32
N LYS A 769 -0.13 26.78 36.39
CA LYS A 769 0.01 25.43 35.80
C LYS A 769 -0.01 24.33 36.87
N THR A 770 -0.83 24.50 37.90
CA THR A 770 -1.07 23.49 38.95
C THR A 770 -2.42 22.81 38.72
N GLY A 771 -2.60 21.58 39.21
CA GLY A 771 -3.79 20.76 38.88
C GLY A 771 -3.63 20.01 37.55
N PHE A 772 -2.41 19.60 37.22
CA PHE A 772 -2.17 18.73 36.06
C PHE A 772 -2.08 17.29 36.56
N ASP A 773 -3.10 16.49 36.31
CA ASP A 773 -3.16 15.12 36.77
C ASP A 773 -2.66 14.11 35.71
N THR A 774 -1.59 13.39 36.09
CA THR A 774 -0.96 12.33 35.30
C THR A 774 -0.33 11.30 36.23
N GLU A 775 -0.28 10.04 35.80
CA GLU A 775 0.50 9.02 36.50
C GLU A 775 1.98 8.96 36.04
N ASP A 776 2.34 9.70 34.98
CA ASP A 776 3.71 9.88 34.46
C ASP A 776 4.56 10.75 35.41
N THR A 777 4.96 10.16 36.54
CA THR A 777 5.52 10.90 37.69
C THR A 777 6.99 10.60 37.95
N ILE A 778 7.52 9.45 37.51
CA ILE A 778 8.89 8.99 37.80
C ILE A 778 9.88 9.55 36.79
N ASP A 779 9.73 9.21 35.51
CA ASP A 779 10.70 9.58 34.46
C ASP A 779 10.16 10.63 33.48
N LYS A 780 8.85 10.86 33.44
CA LYS A 780 8.21 11.93 32.65
C LYS A 780 8.54 11.79 31.18
N ASP A 781 8.48 10.57 30.67
CA ASP A 781 8.87 10.24 29.30
C ASP A 781 7.68 9.91 28.37
N GLY A 782 6.45 10.02 28.88
CA GLY A 782 5.23 9.71 28.14
C GLY A 782 4.96 8.22 27.95
N LYS A 783 5.69 7.34 28.64
CA LYS A 783 5.46 5.89 28.63
C LYS A 783 5.24 5.39 30.04
N LEU A 784 4.48 4.30 30.13
CA LEU A 784 4.25 3.63 31.40
C LEU A 784 5.53 2.95 31.88
N SER A 785 6.10 3.47 32.96
CA SER A 785 7.27 2.92 33.64
C SER A 785 6.87 2.00 34.81
N SER A 786 7.80 1.16 35.28
CA SER A 786 7.51 0.17 36.32
C SER A 786 7.14 0.85 37.65
N GLY A 787 5.87 0.72 38.05
CA GLY A 787 5.34 1.29 39.30
C GLY A 787 4.51 2.57 39.11
N GLU A 788 4.33 3.03 37.87
CA GLU A 788 3.52 4.21 37.56
C GLU A 788 2.03 3.92 37.32
N ASP A 789 1.67 2.66 37.00
CA ASP A 789 0.29 2.20 36.72
C ASP A 789 -0.62 2.28 37.96
N THR A 790 -0.95 3.51 38.34
CA THR A 790 -1.61 3.90 39.59
C THR A 790 -2.85 4.74 39.35
N GLY A 791 -3.09 5.14 38.10
CA GLY A 791 -4.11 6.08 37.67
C GLY A 791 -3.75 7.54 37.97
N TRP A 792 -4.51 8.44 37.37
CA TRP A 792 -4.49 9.86 37.73
C TRP A 792 -5.65 10.19 38.70
N HIS A 793 -5.46 11.24 39.51
CA HIS A 793 -6.38 11.56 40.60
C HIS A 793 -7.60 12.35 40.09
N TYR A 794 -8.82 11.85 40.32
CA TYR A 794 -10.04 12.56 39.98
C TYR A 794 -10.60 13.32 41.18
N ASN A 795 -10.54 14.65 41.14
CA ASN A 795 -10.60 15.50 42.33
C ASN A 795 -12.04 15.74 42.83
N ILE A 796 -13.04 15.29 42.07
CA ILE A 796 -14.47 15.36 42.46
C ILE A 796 -14.81 14.36 43.56
N ASP A 797 -14.38 13.11 43.42
CA ASP A 797 -14.70 12.02 44.35
C ASP A 797 -13.46 11.29 44.90
N GLY A 798 -12.26 11.70 44.49
CA GLY A 798 -10.97 11.25 45.02
C GLY A 798 -10.54 9.86 44.52
N VAL A 799 -11.10 9.39 43.41
CA VAL A 799 -10.80 8.08 42.80
C VAL A 799 -9.58 8.17 41.88
N GLN A 800 -8.86 7.06 41.69
CA GLN A 800 -7.80 6.94 40.69
C GLN A 800 -8.38 6.38 39.39
N ILE A 801 -8.31 7.15 38.31
CA ILE A 801 -8.82 6.75 36.99
C ILE A 801 -7.67 6.07 36.23
N GLY A 802 -7.92 4.85 35.75
CA GLY A 802 -6.95 4.10 34.94
C GLY A 802 -6.06 3.11 35.69
N ALA A 803 -6.08 3.12 37.03
CA ALA A 803 -5.18 2.29 37.84
C ALA A 803 -5.17 0.78 37.49
N GLY A 804 -3.98 0.25 37.20
CA GLY A 804 -3.75 -1.17 36.96
C GLY A 804 -4.18 -1.68 35.58
N ASN A 805 -4.40 -0.77 34.61
CA ASN A 805 -4.86 -1.12 33.27
C ASN A 805 -3.70 -1.40 32.29
N GLY A 806 -2.44 -1.20 32.71
CA GLY A 806 -1.24 -1.41 31.91
C GLY A 806 -1.03 -0.34 30.81
N ARG A 807 -1.62 0.85 30.95
CA ARG A 807 -1.48 2.01 30.08
C ARG A 807 -1.03 3.21 30.90
N LEU A 808 -0.55 4.25 30.21
CA LEU A 808 -0.27 5.54 30.84
C LEU A 808 -1.52 6.42 30.75
N ASP A 809 -2.08 6.81 31.90
CA ASP A 809 -3.29 7.60 32.02
C ASP A 809 -2.99 9.03 32.49
N THR A 810 -3.69 9.97 31.83
CA THR A 810 -3.55 11.41 32.04
C THR A 810 -4.77 12.13 31.52
N GLU A 811 -5.13 13.24 32.15
CA GLU A 811 -6.16 14.17 31.68
C GLU A 811 -5.80 14.87 30.36
N ASP A 812 -4.50 14.95 30.06
CA ASP A 812 -4.02 15.50 28.80
C ASP A 812 -4.51 14.64 27.61
N LEU A 813 -5.42 15.20 26.82
CA LEU A 813 -6.01 14.51 25.69
C LEU A 813 -5.11 14.55 24.45
N ASN A 814 -4.26 15.57 24.33
CA ASN A 814 -3.47 15.83 23.12
C ASN A 814 -1.95 15.57 23.32
N GLY A 815 -1.49 15.42 24.56
CA GLY A 815 -0.13 15.07 24.94
C GLY A 815 0.85 16.25 24.98
N ASP A 816 0.39 17.50 24.93
CA ASP A 816 1.29 18.67 24.95
C ASP A 816 1.73 19.12 26.36
N ARG A 817 1.28 18.39 27.40
CA ARG A 817 1.54 18.62 28.83
C ARG A 817 0.96 19.93 29.37
N ILE A 818 -0.04 20.50 28.70
CA ILE A 818 -0.74 21.70 29.12
C ILE A 818 -2.23 21.44 28.96
N LEU A 819 -3.01 21.48 30.05
CA LEU A 819 -4.45 21.31 29.93
C LEU A 819 -5.07 22.51 29.23
N GLN A 820 -5.76 22.23 28.13
CA GLN A 820 -6.60 23.19 27.43
C GLN A 820 -7.92 23.37 28.18
N THR A 821 -8.17 24.54 28.76
CA THR A 821 -9.42 24.82 29.52
C THR A 821 -10.57 25.39 28.68
N VAL A 822 -10.31 25.71 27.41
CA VAL A 822 -11.28 26.32 26.49
C VAL A 822 -11.61 25.36 25.36
N GLU A 823 -12.90 25.08 25.16
CA GLU A 823 -13.40 24.24 24.07
C GLU A 823 -13.58 25.02 22.74
N ILE A 824 -13.18 24.40 21.63
CA ILE A 824 -13.41 24.84 20.25
C ILE A 824 -14.28 23.78 19.58
N VAL A 825 -15.58 24.05 19.44
CA VAL A 825 -16.57 23.09 18.94
C VAL A 825 -17.28 23.66 17.72
N PRO A 826 -16.82 23.36 16.48
CA PRO A 826 -17.45 23.82 15.25
C PRO A 826 -18.93 23.44 15.15
N ASP A 827 -19.26 22.19 15.48
CA ASP A 827 -20.60 21.64 15.40
C ASP A 827 -20.97 20.83 16.63
N ARG A 828 -22.24 20.95 17.04
CA ARG A 828 -22.89 20.09 18.03
C ARG A 828 -24.02 19.31 17.37
N TYR A 829 -23.98 17.99 17.48
CA TYR A 829 -25.02 17.10 16.95
C TYR A 829 -25.81 16.53 18.12
N LYS A 830 -26.90 17.20 18.50
CA LYS A 830 -27.79 16.77 19.58
C LYS A 830 -28.91 15.91 19.03
N LEU A 831 -29.26 14.81 19.68
CA LEU A 831 -30.42 14.01 19.30
C LEU A 831 -31.71 14.83 19.38
N SER A 832 -31.79 15.76 20.34
CA SER A 832 -32.87 16.73 20.46
C SER A 832 -33.14 17.57 19.20
N ASP A 833 -32.19 17.65 18.26
CA ASP A 833 -32.33 18.37 16.98
C ASP A 833 -33.09 17.57 15.90
N GLU A 834 -33.79 16.49 16.28
CA GLU A 834 -34.62 15.66 15.38
C GLU A 834 -33.80 14.82 14.39
N TRP A 835 -33.20 13.72 14.87
CA TRP A 835 -32.50 12.77 13.99
C TRP A 835 -33.47 11.87 13.24
N ILE A 836 -33.15 11.56 11.98
CA ILE A 836 -33.98 10.72 11.11
C ILE A 836 -33.29 9.37 10.90
N ASP A 837 -34.00 8.27 11.19
CA ASP A 837 -33.48 6.92 10.96
C ASP A 837 -33.60 6.48 9.48
N GLN A 838 -33.02 5.32 9.14
CA GLN A 838 -33.09 4.76 7.78
C GLN A 838 -34.51 4.46 7.27
N GLU A 839 -35.50 4.36 8.16
CA GLU A 839 -36.91 4.14 7.82
C GLU A 839 -37.67 5.47 7.62
N GLY A 840 -37.03 6.61 7.91
CA GLY A 840 -37.60 7.95 7.81
C GLY A 840 -38.32 8.43 9.07
N ASN A 841 -38.21 7.71 10.19
CA ASN A 841 -38.79 8.12 11.48
C ASN A 841 -37.91 9.16 12.16
N LYS A 842 -38.56 10.14 12.79
CA LYS A 842 -37.91 11.24 13.51
C LYS A 842 -37.81 10.93 15.00
N HIS A 843 -36.64 11.19 15.57
CA HIS A 843 -36.32 10.93 16.97
C HIS A 843 -35.72 12.18 17.62
N THR A 844 -36.25 12.60 18.78
CA THR A 844 -35.73 13.71 19.58
C THR A 844 -35.20 13.27 20.96
N SER A 845 -35.30 11.98 21.26
CA SER A 845 -34.78 11.32 22.46
C SER A 845 -34.61 9.83 22.17
N VAL A 846 -33.90 9.08 23.03
CA VAL A 846 -33.71 7.64 22.89
C VAL A 846 -34.99 6.89 23.28
N ASP A 847 -35.98 6.92 22.39
CA ASP A 847 -37.32 6.32 22.54
C ASP A 847 -37.47 4.99 21.78
N TRP A 848 -36.35 4.33 21.49
CA TRP A 848 -36.32 3.06 20.79
C TRP A 848 -35.48 2.01 21.52
N SER A 849 -35.83 0.75 21.27
CA SER A 849 -35.00 -0.41 21.57
C SER A 849 -34.48 -1.02 20.28
N GLY A 850 -33.26 -1.57 20.28
CA GLY A 850 -32.66 -2.19 19.09
C GLY A 850 -31.82 -1.23 18.26
N TRP A 851 -31.22 -1.73 17.19
CA TRP A 851 -30.25 -1.00 16.36
C TRP A 851 -30.94 -0.05 15.38
N LYS A 852 -30.46 1.19 15.33
CA LYS A 852 -30.82 2.19 14.33
C LYS A 852 -29.56 2.81 13.73
N CYS A 853 -29.69 3.26 12.49
CA CYS A 853 -28.67 4.01 11.79
C CYS A 853 -29.19 5.42 11.50
N PHE A 854 -28.37 6.42 11.83
CA PHE A 854 -28.64 7.83 11.61
C PHE A 854 -27.60 8.42 10.67
N ILE A 855 -28.07 9.23 9.72
CA ILE A 855 -27.22 10.00 8.79
C ILE A 855 -27.50 11.48 9.05
N ILE A 856 -26.53 12.16 9.67
CA ILE A 856 -26.67 13.52 10.17
C ILE A 856 -25.77 14.43 9.34
N PRO A 857 -26.31 15.35 8.53
CA PRO A 857 -25.50 16.28 7.75
C PRO A 857 -24.61 17.14 8.64
N LEU A 858 -23.36 17.36 8.22
CA LEU A 858 -22.49 18.33 8.90
C LEU A 858 -23.05 19.75 8.67
N LYS A 859 -23.15 20.55 9.74
CA LYS A 859 -23.81 21.88 9.72
C LYS A 859 -22.80 23.00 9.49
N SER A 860 -21.56 22.81 9.95
CA SER A 860 -20.48 23.78 9.87
C SER A 860 -20.05 24.04 8.45
N LYS A 861 -19.60 25.28 8.22
CA LYS A 861 -18.89 25.60 6.99
C LYS A 861 -17.60 24.77 6.91
N PRO A 862 -17.19 24.32 5.70
CA PRO A 862 -16.00 23.49 5.52
C PRO A 862 -14.75 24.04 6.21
N GLU A 863 -14.55 25.37 6.22
CA GLU A 863 -13.40 26.03 6.84
C GLU A 863 -13.28 25.79 8.36
N ASN A 864 -14.38 25.51 9.05
CA ASN A 864 -14.36 25.23 10.50
C ASN A 864 -14.06 23.76 10.81
N LEU A 865 -14.05 22.89 9.80
CA LEU A 865 -13.83 21.45 9.94
C LEU A 865 -12.44 21.02 9.48
N GLU A 866 -11.56 21.96 9.13
CA GLU A 866 -10.22 21.67 8.60
C GLU A 866 -9.27 21.07 9.66
N ARG A 867 -9.58 21.25 10.95
CA ARG A 867 -8.76 20.74 12.06
C ARG A 867 -9.59 20.22 13.22
N ILE A 868 -9.98 18.95 13.16
CA ILE A 868 -10.69 18.25 14.24
C ILE A 868 -9.75 17.28 14.95
N LYS A 869 -9.49 17.51 16.25
CA LYS A 869 -8.61 16.63 17.05
C LYS A 869 -9.35 15.52 17.77
N GLN A 870 -10.55 15.81 18.26
CA GLN A 870 -11.25 14.97 19.21
C GLN A 870 -12.73 14.81 18.82
N ILE A 871 -13.34 13.74 19.33
CA ILE A 871 -14.78 13.51 19.34
C ILE A 871 -15.25 13.31 20.77
N ARG A 872 -16.32 14.02 21.17
CA ARG A 872 -16.93 13.89 22.51
C ARG A 872 -18.35 13.36 22.38
N LEU A 873 -18.67 12.38 23.20
CA LEU A 873 -20.03 11.91 23.43
C LEU A 873 -20.48 12.40 24.80
N THR A 874 -21.60 13.11 24.84
CA THR A 874 -22.21 13.63 26.08
C THR A 874 -23.61 13.05 26.21
N ILE A 875 -23.96 12.54 27.38
CA ILE A 875 -25.34 12.14 27.72
C ILE A 875 -25.89 13.19 28.67
N ASN A 876 -26.98 13.85 28.29
CA ASN A 876 -27.62 14.92 29.05
C ASN A 876 -29.03 14.49 29.44
N SER A 877 -29.17 13.84 30.60
CA SER A 877 -30.44 13.27 31.02
C SER A 877 -30.54 13.19 32.55
N PRO A 878 -30.72 14.34 33.23
CA PRO A 878 -30.75 14.40 34.68
C PRO A 878 -31.77 13.42 35.26
N GLY A 879 -31.34 12.63 36.26
CA GLY A 879 -32.16 11.65 36.95
C GLY A 879 -32.42 10.34 36.20
N LYS A 880 -31.76 10.08 35.06
CA LYS A 880 -31.89 8.83 34.31
C LYS A 880 -30.63 7.97 34.40
N SER A 881 -30.81 6.66 34.26
CA SER A 881 -29.72 5.69 34.12
C SER A 881 -30.07 4.64 33.05
N GLY A 882 -29.06 4.12 32.36
CA GLY A 882 -29.26 3.23 31.22
C GLY A 882 -27.97 2.80 30.53
N ALA A 883 -28.10 2.24 29.32
CA ALA A 883 -26.96 1.76 28.55
C ALA A 883 -27.18 1.85 27.04
N LEU A 884 -26.31 2.58 26.34
CA LEU A 884 -26.31 2.72 24.89
C LEU A 884 -25.22 1.83 24.29
N ARG A 885 -25.41 1.31 23.06
CA ARG A 885 -24.34 0.57 22.34
C ARG A 885 -24.09 1.19 20.98
N PHE A 886 -22.83 1.40 20.64
CA PHE A 886 -22.40 1.97 19.36
C PHE A 886 -21.67 0.93 18.54
N ALA A 887 -22.17 0.67 17.33
CA ALA A 887 -21.53 -0.20 16.34
C ALA A 887 -20.77 0.60 15.28
N SER A 888 -21.00 1.92 15.19
CA SER A 888 -20.21 2.81 14.35
C SER A 888 -20.50 4.26 14.74
N ILE A 889 -19.47 5.10 14.70
CA ILE A 889 -19.56 6.56 14.75
C ILE A 889 -18.57 7.07 13.71
N SER A 890 -19.07 7.54 12.57
CA SER A 890 -18.25 7.73 11.37
C SER A 890 -18.51 9.06 10.69
N ILE A 891 -17.45 9.81 10.41
CA ILE A 891 -17.51 11.01 9.59
C ILE A 891 -17.26 10.61 8.14
N VAL A 892 -18.27 10.77 7.29
CA VAL A 892 -18.31 10.21 5.94
C VAL A 892 -18.31 11.30 4.89
N GLY A 893 -17.45 11.15 3.89
CA GLY A 893 -17.38 11.93 2.66
C GLY A 893 -17.49 11.04 1.43
N ASN A 894 -17.27 11.65 0.26
CA ASN A 894 -17.35 10.97 -1.02
C ASN A 894 -16.16 11.38 -1.89
N LYS A 895 -15.57 10.43 -2.63
CA LYS A 895 -14.57 10.72 -3.67
C LYS A 895 -15.10 11.62 -4.79
N TRP A 896 -16.42 11.65 -4.97
CA TRP A 896 -17.09 12.52 -5.92
C TRP A 896 -17.48 13.83 -5.25
N GLU A 897 -17.02 14.94 -5.82
CA GLU A 897 -17.37 16.28 -5.37
C GLU A 897 -18.66 16.77 -6.02
N ASN A 898 -19.47 17.51 -5.26
CA ASN A 898 -20.63 18.20 -5.80
C ASN A 898 -20.18 19.55 -6.38
N LEU A 899 -20.23 19.68 -7.72
CA LEU A 899 -19.88 20.90 -8.46
C LEU A 899 -20.61 22.18 -7.97
N ASN A 900 -21.79 22.03 -7.34
CA ASN A 900 -22.55 23.16 -6.81
C ASN A 900 -22.04 23.67 -5.45
N ARG A 901 -21.26 22.86 -4.70
CA ARG A 901 -20.67 23.27 -3.41
C ARG A 901 -19.48 24.21 -3.59
N VAL A 902 -18.77 24.09 -4.74
CA VAL A 902 -17.65 24.96 -5.12
C VAL A 902 -18.10 26.37 -5.53
N THR A 903 -19.35 26.52 -5.99
CA THR A 903 -19.85 27.79 -6.56
C THR A 903 -20.69 28.62 -5.59
N ASN A 904 -21.21 28.04 -4.50
CA ASN A 904 -21.91 28.76 -3.43
C ASN A 904 -21.68 28.09 -2.07
N PRO A 905 -20.71 28.57 -1.27
CA PRO A 905 -20.63 28.20 0.13
C PRO A 905 -21.80 28.89 0.85
N THR A 906 -22.89 28.16 1.07
CA THR A 906 -24.00 28.66 1.91
C THR A 906 -23.72 28.38 3.36
#